data_AF-A0A1Y3SJ32-F1
#
_entry.id   AF-A0A1Y3SJ32-F1
#
_cell.length_a   1.000
_cell.length_b   1.000
_cell.length_c   1.000
_cell.angle_alpha   90.00
_cell.angle_beta   90.00
_cell.angle_gamma   90.00
#
_symmetry.space_group_name_H-M   'P 1'
#
loop_
_entity.id
_entity.type
_entity.pdbx_description
1 polymer ?
#
loop_
_entity_poly.entity_id
_entity_poly.type
_entity_poly.pdbx_seq_one_letter_code
_entity_poly.pdbx_strand_id
1 'polypeptide(L)'
;MQRKPNKHRLLPAALSLAMVLTMVPAHAAAAGQQPPVPETTVNSDQFSHAFKLDFGYQNSGWMERITALSVDGVPYEKVSSTIYLKTGTYVVQPSDGRIVLPPGLSGKVTCVIRAEGYEELNLSLDTSTSTVAVNPPAPTGTQPAAELPGGMSASLEQAMSVYLKLTITGAEGYVDGITAIRRTSPDGSGADLAAVPNRTHVDGPTYFLDGAESAVYFDAMNPALKDGDTLRITSGQYKDLLLKITRSGDGYQVQVFREEQPQPADEQVLHVRLAGSLPAAPAGQAYGKNTLEVQCALAQKGASPAENDWKPLHKSGLILAQEGASVAITPQGSGLTGTYSPADGTITLTGTPAQAGSYQVAVTVTDSQGRKAVTTAVPLQVYAVGEKLSDRLTLGNSVREQNGSYRFQMPAQAIKEFGGLQETVTVPAQIRTWSGTAGARGTLGYALPEGREPVQTLLVPAGCDLTMEHMDLLGSVKVVVQSGGRLTLRNTTVEGVVEVEKGGSFSMNYDNGKFLTGAAINGQLRLKTGAVLENAAIYAAASQTARATQPVVAVQGDVTVKGSVYLRGDEVLTGSGLRTGKSYTGRTGLLVSGGTLTLDRNSLLAVYGGGMQMAATAGADAIQLDRGDITGSGTLVAVGGDGSYDRGGDAVSGRGTLSVAKAYLQGGASFNGTAFRTGGKAVTTGVYAPKAVKNDGPTYRNERENPRIPRWTSSAPGYLDAQRIISYVTAQTAPTAKPTQPGSGKPGDKRPGTGQSKPSGKNTVYTVRVSAASHGSVSVKDSQAEEGDLLRLMVKPEKGYVLNQLTVTDQKGKAVKLTQKSENKYTFAMPASAVTIQASFVKESDARKPAKPAVPATPLVPAKPAAPVTPTVPTTPAAPVTPATPAAVPFKDVSPKDYCYAAVQWAVGRNVTQGTSANTFSPEAQCTRAQVVTFLWRAAGSPAPKNRTLPFRDVKSGDYCYDAVCWAVEKGITGGTGANTFSPDLVVTRAQAVALLHRAAGSPAARTASAFSDVKSGSYYAAAAQWASAQGITQGTGANRFSPDKDCTRGQIVALLYRGVQQSVFTW
;
A
#
# COMPACT_ATOMS: atom_id res chain seq x y z
N MET A 1 78.82 16.62 -43.52
CA MET A 1 77.60 15.96 -44.05
C MET A 1 76.85 15.39 -42.85
N GLN A 2 75.54 15.55 -42.59
CA GLN A 2 74.48 16.40 -43.17
C GLN A 2 73.69 17.09 -42.02
N ARG A 3 73.00 18.21 -42.35
CA ARG A 3 71.77 18.82 -41.76
C ARG A 3 71.36 18.41 -40.30
N LYS A 4 71.30 19.26 -39.25
CA LYS A 4 70.55 20.54 -39.01
C LYS A 4 69.02 20.43 -39.27
N PRO A 5 68.14 21.20 -38.58
CA PRO A 5 68.31 22.17 -37.48
C PRO A 5 67.39 21.86 -36.24
N ASN A 6 67.49 22.40 -35.02
CA ASN A 6 67.90 23.71 -34.46
C ASN A 6 66.89 24.87 -34.69
N LYS A 7 66.71 25.74 -33.68
CA LYS A 7 66.02 27.06 -33.56
C LYS A 7 65.31 27.13 -32.18
N HIS A 8 65.36 28.17 -31.33
CA HIS A 8 66.01 29.51 -31.22
C HIS A 8 66.05 29.86 -29.70
N ARG A 9 66.71 30.86 -29.09
CA ARG A 9 67.65 31.98 -29.42
C ARG A 9 68.44 32.24 -28.10
N LEU A 10 69.77 32.35 -28.10
CA LEU A 10 70.60 33.59 -28.15
C LEU A 10 70.40 34.63 -27.03
N LEU A 11 71.50 34.81 -26.26
CA LEU A 11 71.95 35.86 -25.34
C LEU A 11 71.63 37.33 -25.75
N PRO A 12 71.66 38.36 -24.84
CA PRO A 12 72.90 38.75 -24.13
C PRO A 12 72.86 39.54 -22.79
N ALA A 13 74.08 39.78 -22.28
CA ALA A 13 74.56 41.00 -21.59
C ALA A 13 74.18 41.33 -20.11
N ALA A 14 75.24 41.27 -19.28
CA ALA A 14 75.78 42.37 -18.47
C ALA A 14 75.15 42.82 -17.13
N LEU A 15 76.05 42.77 -16.12
CA LEU A 15 76.30 43.75 -15.05
C LEU A 15 75.47 43.77 -13.75
N SER A 16 76.24 43.82 -12.65
CA SER A 16 75.98 44.43 -11.33
C SER A 16 75.18 43.69 -10.23
N LEU A 17 75.96 43.22 -9.24
CA LEU A 17 75.78 43.42 -7.78
C LEU A 17 74.83 42.52 -6.95
N ALA A 18 75.33 42.21 -5.74
CA ALA A 18 74.64 41.73 -4.52
C ALA A 18 74.52 40.21 -4.25
N MET A 19 75.57 39.69 -3.60
CA MET A 19 75.49 38.98 -2.30
C MET A 19 74.50 37.81 -2.14
N VAL A 20 74.95 36.58 -2.46
CA VAL A 20 74.57 35.35 -1.74
C VAL A 20 75.81 34.46 -1.62
N LEU A 21 76.12 34.00 -0.40
CA LEU A 21 77.20 33.04 -0.14
C LEU A 21 76.60 31.62 -0.09
N THR A 22 77.00 30.73 -1.01
CA THR A 22 76.58 29.32 -0.97
C THR A 22 77.75 28.34 -1.02
N MET A 23 77.83 27.56 0.06
CA MET A 23 78.26 26.15 0.14
C MET A 23 79.70 25.77 -0.26
N VAL A 24 80.47 25.46 0.78
CA VAL A 24 81.42 24.32 0.81
C VAL A 24 80.79 23.27 1.75
N PRO A 25 80.85 21.96 1.45
CA PRO A 25 80.21 20.93 2.27
C PRO A 25 80.96 20.71 3.59
N ALA A 26 80.23 20.50 4.68
CA ALA A 26 80.79 20.25 6.01
C ALA A 26 80.20 18.98 6.65
N HIS A 27 81.12 18.12 7.09
CA HIS A 27 81.11 17.18 8.22
C HIS A 27 79.79 16.78 8.89
N ALA A 28 79.66 15.47 9.16
CA ALA A 28 78.62 14.90 10.00
C ALA A 28 78.60 15.54 11.40
N ALA A 29 77.40 15.90 11.86
CA ALA A 29 77.19 16.43 13.21
C ALA A 29 77.22 15.28 14.23
N ALA A 30 78.00 15.45 15.30
CA ALA A 30 77.99 14.56 16.45
C ALA A 30 76.73 14.78 17.31
N ALA A 31 76.26 13.71 17.98
CA ALA A 31 75.28 13.85 19.05
C ALA A 31 75.86 14.68 20.21
N GLY A 32 75.01 15.50 20.85
CA GLY A 32 75.42 16.33 21.99
C GLY A 32 75.77 15.47 23.20
N GLN A 33 76.56 16.02 24.13
CA GLN A 33 76.80 15.35 25.41
C GLN A 33 75.56 15.46 26.29
N GLN A 34 75.26 14.42 27.07
CA GLN A 34 74.10 14.42 27.96
C GLN A 34 74.35 15.39 29.13
N PRO A 35 73.41 16.30 29.46
CA PRO A 35 73.57 17.24 30.57
C PRO A 35 73.51 16.52 31.93
N PRO A 36 74.23 17.01 32.96
CA PRO A 36 74.11 16.51 34.31
C PRO A 36 72.72 16.79 34.90
N VAL A 37 72.27 15.89 35.76
CA VAL A 37 70.99 15.96 36.47
C VAL A 37 71.17 16.74 37.77
N PRO A 38 70.26 17.67 38.14
CA PRO A 38 70.32 18.31 39.46
C PRO A 38 69.95 17.29 40.54
N GLU A 39 70.75 17.20 41.59
CA GLU A 39 70.57 16.24 42.67
C GLU A 39 69.42 16.65 43.61
N THR A 40 69.28 17.95 43.90
CA THR A 40 68.19 18.50 44.72
C THR A 40 67.85 19.95 44.36
N THR A 41 66.62 20.36 44.69
CA THR A 41 66.21 21.77 44.80
C THR A 41 66.31 22.22 46.26
N VAL A 42 67.07 23.28 46.52
CA VAL A 42 67.21 23.86 47.86
C VAL A 42 66.59 25.25 47.90
N ASN A 43 65.57 25.41 48.75
CA ASN A 43 65.05 26.72 49.13
C ASN A 43 65.96 27.31 50.21
N SER A 44 66.71 28.37 49.90
CA SER A 44 67.63 28.97 50.87
C SER A 44 66.98 30.15 51.60
N ASP A 45 66.74 29.93 52.90
CA ASP A 45 66.73 30.86 54.04
C ASP A 45 66.15 32.30 53.93
N GLN A 46 65.77 32.84 55.08
CA GLN A 46 64.65 33.79 55.31
C GLN A 46 64.72 35.17 54.60
N PHE A 47 65.72 35.44 53.77
CA PHE A 47 65.96 36.75 53.16
C PHE A 47 65.89 36.78 51.62
N SER A 48 65.84 35.62 50.93
CA SER A 48 65.92 35.62 49.45
C SER A 48 64.76 34.95 48.70
N HIS A 49 64.09 33.95 49.29
CA HIS A 49 63.02 33.15 48.66
C HIS A 49 63.36 32.61 47.24
N ALA A 50 64.65 32.45 46.94
CA ALA A 50 65.16 32.10 45.61
C ALA A 50 65.35 30.57 45.49
N PHE A 51 64.91 30.00 44.38
CA PHE A 51 65.01 28.56 44.12
C PHE A 51 66.38 28.21 43.55
N LYS A 52 67.11 27.31 44.22
CA LYS A 52 68.44 26.84 43.79
C LYS A 52 68.35 25.42 43.27
N LEU A 53 68.78 25.23 42.03
CA LEU A 53 69.02 23.93 41.40
C LEU A 53 70.48 23.55 41.67
N ASP A 54 70.72 22.51 42.45
CA ASP A 54 72.07 22.03 42.77
C ASP A 54 72.45 20.85 41.87
N PHE A 55 73.53 21.00 41.11
CA PHE A 55 74.11 19.95 40.26
C PHE A 55 75.51 19.54 40.75
N GLY A 56 76.00 20.11 41.85
CA GLY A 56 77.34 19.87 42.36
C GLY A 56 78.47 20.55 41.57
N TYR A 57 79.54 20.88 42.30
CA TYR A 57 80.71 21.63 41.86
C TYR A 57 81.47 20.94 40.71
N GLN A 58 81.43 19.61 40.67
CA GLN A 58 81.99 18.76 39.62
C GLN A 58 81.44 19.04 38.21
N ASN A 59 80.26 19.67 38.11
CA ASN A 59 79.57 19.95 36.85
C ASN A 59 79.76 21.41 36.35
N SER A 60 80.68 22.16 36.95
CA SER A 60 81.00 23.56 36.58
C SER A 60 81.28 23.77 35.08
N GLY A 61 82.04 22.88 34.44
CA GLY A 61 82.36 22.97 33.00
C GLY A 61 81.17 22.81 32.05
N TRP A 62 80.07 22.19 32.50
CA TRP A 62 78.79 22.22 31.78
C TRP A 62 78.07 23.55 32.02
N MET A 63 78.06 24.03 33.26
CA MET A 63 77.38 25.29 33.64
C MET A 63 77.92 26.52 32.91
N GLU A 64 79.23 26.60 32.71
CA GLU A 64 79.86 27.70 31.96
C GLU A 64 79.33 27.81 30.53
N ARG A 65 78.90 26.69 29.94
CA ARG A 65 78.37 26.60 28.57
C ARG A 65 76.86 26.86 28.50
N ILE A 66 76.16 27.12 29.60
CA ILE A 66 74.72 27.43 29.59
C ILE A 66 74.47 28.77 28.88
N THR A 67 73.76 28.69 27.74
CA THR A 67 73.45 29.81 26.85
C THR A 67 72.04 30.36 27.04
N ALA A 68 71.08 29.54 27.47
CA ALA A 68 69.69 29.96 27.69
C ALA A 68 68.97 29.13 28.76
N LEU A 69 67.97 29.75 29.40
CA LEU A 69 67.02 29.11 30.32
C LEU A 69 65.62 29.68 30.06
N SER A 70 64.58 28.86 30.14
CA SER A 70 63.18 29.30 30.11
C SER A 70 62.33 28.60 31.16
N VAL A 71 61.34 29.28 31.72
CA VAL A 71 60.36 28.71 32.67
C VAL A 71 58.96 28.83 32.08
N ASP A 72 58.22 27.73 32.02
CA ASP A 72 56.90 27.58 31.37
C ASP A 72 56.85 28.15 29.95
N GLY A 73 57.94 27.95 29.20
CA GLY A 73 58.12 28.45 27.83
C GLY A 73 58.49 29.93 27.72
N VAL A 74 58.53 30.68 28.84
CA VAL A 74 58.97 32.08 28.88
C VAL A 74 60.50 32.13 29.03
N PRO A 75 61.26 32.74 28.11
CA PRO A 75 62.72 32.85 28.23
C PRO A 75 63.12 33.77 29.37
N TYR A 76 64.13 33.38 30.16
CA TYR A 76 64.67 34.14 31.28
C TYR A 76 66.04 34.75 30.90
N GLU A 77 66.32 35.95 31.40
CA GLU A 77 67.55 36.70 31.14
C GLU A 77 68.67 36.32 32.12
N LYS A 78 69.88 36.01 31.63
CA LYS A 78 71.04 35.63 32.46
C LYS A 78 71.66 36.88 33.09
N VAL A 79 71.64 36.99 34.42
CA VAL A 79 72.26 38.10 35.16
C VAL A 79 73.52 37.65 35.91
N SER A 80 74.44 38.59 36.17
CA SER A 80 75.81 38.29 36.63
C SER A 80 75.95 38.04 38.14
N SER A 81 74.93 38.34 38.94
CA SER A 81 74.96 38.17 40.39
C SER A 81 73.54 38.05 40.95
N THR A 82 73.40 37.33 42.07
CA THR A 82 72.13 37.08 42.75
C THR A 82 71.44 38.35 43.26
N ILE A 83 72.19 39.44 43.47
CA ILE A 83 71.63 40.76 43.82
C ILE A 83 70.80 41.39 42.69
N TYR A 84 70.92 40.89 41.46
CA TYR A 84 70.16 41.34 40.29
C TYR A 84 68.99 40.41 39.93
N LEU A 85 68.72 39.38 40.75
CA LEU A 85 67.59 38.47 40.54
C LEU A 85 66.24 39.18 40.73
N LYS A 86 65.43 39.13 39.68
CA LYS A 86 64.03 39.56 39.60
C LYS A 86 63.25 38.56 38.74
N THR A 87 61.91 38.58 38.78
CA THR A 87 61.07 37.74 37.93
C THR A 87 61.51 37.80 36.46
N GLY A 88 61.68 36.63 35.82
CA GLY A 88 62.19 36.54 34.44
C GLY A 88 63.71 36.63 34.28
N THR A 89 64.50 36.52 35.35
CA THR A 89 65.98 36.44 35.29
C THR A 89 66.52 35.20 35.98
N TYR A 90 67.73 34.76 35.65
CA TYR A 90 68.41 33.65 36.32
C TYR A 90 69.92 33.92 36.47
N VAL A 91 70.55 33.28 37.46
CA VAL A 91 72.01 33.32 37.67
C VAL A 91 72.57 31.91 37.57
N VAL A 92 73.68 31.76 36.87
CA VAL A 92 74.48 30.51 36.88
C VAL A 92 75.72 30.77 37.72
N GLN A 93 75.99 29.90 38.69
CA GLN A 93 77.14 29.96 39.59
C GLN A 93 77.98 28.67 39.43
N PRO A 94 78.84 28.56 38.40
CA PRO A 94 79.61 27.34 38.14
C PRO A 94 80.53 26.97 39.31
N SER A 95 81.12 27.98 39.97
CA SER A 95 81.95 27.82 41.16
C SER A 95 81.24 27.18 42.34
N ASP A 96 79.90 27.25 42.37
CA ASP A 96 79.05 26.83 43.49
C ASP A 96 78.20 25.60 43.13
N GLY A 97 78.36 25.07 41.91
CA GLY A 97 77.58 23.95 41.38
C GLY A 97 76.09 24.23 41.17
N ARG A 98 75.69 25.51 41.04
CA ARG A 98 74.27 25.93 41.19
C ARG A 98 73.75 26.85 40.09
N ILE A 99 72.44 26.71 39.83
CA ILE A 99 71.64 27.70 39.09
C ILE A 99 70.59 28.28 40.04
N VAL A 100 70.46 29.60 40.07
CA VAL A 100 69.54 30.32 40.97
C VAL A 100 68.44 31.01 40.16
N LEU A 101 67.20 30.72 40.52
CA LEU A 101 65.98 31.29 39.96
C LEU A 101 65.36 32.29 40.97
N PRO A 102 64.59 33.28 40.48
CA PRO A 102 64.19 34.43 41.29
C PRO A 102 63.02 34.05 42.22
N PRO A 103 62.81 34.81 43.30
CA PRO A 103 61.65 34.64 44.15
C PRO A 103 60.33 34.90 43.38
N GLY A 104 59.31 34.09 43.67
CA GLY A 104 57.95 34.25 43.12
C GLY A 104 57.44 33.09 42.25
N LEU A 105 58.22 32.03 42.02
CA LEU A 105 57.73 30.81 41.36
C LEU A 105 56.79 30.02 42.31
N SER A 106 55.54 29.81 41.91
CA SER A 106 54.52 29.12 42.73
C SER A 106 53.83 27.97 41.98
N GLY A 107 53.71 26.83 42.65
CA GLY A 107 53.11 25.61 42.08
C GLY A 107 54.11 24.75 41.31
N LYS A 108 53.63 24.06 40.27
CA LYS A 108 54.45 23.23 39.38
C LYS A 108 54.80 24.04 38.13
N VAL A 109 56.10 24.21 37.89
CA VAL A 109 56.65 24.98 36.76
C VAL A 109 57.67 24.15 35.98
N THR A 110 57.74 24.34 34.67
CA THR A 110 58.62 23.59 33.78
C THR A 110 59.83 24.44 33.40
N CYS A 111 61.04 24.00 33.73
CA CYS A 111 62.29 24.70 33.41
C CYS A 111 63.03 23.97 32.28
N VAL A 112 63.52 24.72 31.29
CA VAL A 112 64.27 24.19 30.14
C VAL A 112 65.60 24.91 30.04
N ILE A 113 66.71 24.16 29.99
CA ILE A 113 68.08 24.69 30.05
C ILE A 113 68.85 24.22 28.82
N ARG A 114 69.48 25.16 28.12
CA ARG A 114 70.30 24.92 26.92
C ARG A 114 71.75 25.28 27.18
N ALA A 115 72.67 24.39 26.82
CA ALA A 115 74.11 24.59 26.91
C ALA A 115 74.82 24.18 25.61
N GLU A 116 75.89 24.91 25.25
CA GLU A 116 76.60 24.69 23.99
C GLU A 116 77.35 23.35 23.99
N GLY A 117 77.02 22.50 23.02
CA GLY A 117 77.56 21.14 22.88
C GLY A 117 76.86 20.05 23.71
N TYR A 118 75.76 20.39 24.40
CA TYR A 118 74.97 19.45 25.20
C TYR A 118 73.54 19.33 24.70
N GLU A 119 72.89 18.21 25.03
CA GLU A 119 71.45 18.05 24.84
C GLU A 119 70.64 18.97 25.78
N GLU A 120 69.38 19.24 25.42
CA GLU A 120 68.50 20.12 26.19
C GLU A 120 68.00 19.44 27.46
N LEU A 121 68.26 20.06 28.62
CA LEU A 121 67.78 19.58 29.90
C LEU A 121 66.39 20.15 30.20
N ASN A 122 65.40 19.28 30.29
CA ASN A 122 64.03 19.62 30.66
C ASN A 122 63.78 19.17 32.12
N LEU A 123 63.20 20.04 32.95
CA LEU A 123 62.97 19.83 34.38
C LEU A 123 61.54 20.22 34.76
N SER A 124 60.89 19.46 35.63
CA SER A 124 59.69 19.87 36.35
C SER A 124 60.07 20.24 37.78
N LEU A 125 59.74 21.45 38.20
CA LEU A 125 60.00 21.97 39.54
C LEU A 125 58.66 22.12 40.27
N ASP A 126 58.51 21.50 41.43
CA ASP A 126 57.38 21.76 42.32
C ASP A 126 57.86 22.63 43.48
N THR A 127 57.50 23.90 43.45
CA THR A 127 57.96 24.88 44.44
C THR A 127 57.26 24.76 45.78
N SER A 128 56.14 24.02 45.85
CA SER A 128 55.43 23.74 47.10
C SER A 128 56.06 22.59 47.90
N THR A 129 56.64 21.61 47.21
CA THR A 129 57.35 20.47 47.83
C THR A 129 58.87 20.61 47.80
N SER A 130 59.40 21.63 47.10
CA SER A 130 60.83 21.81 46.83
C SER A 130 61.47 20.58 46.18
N THR A 131 60.76 19.95 45.23
CA THR A 131 61.24 18.80 44.46
C THR A 131 61.53 19.16 43.00
N VAL A 132 62.51 18.48 42.41
CA VAL A 132 62.88 18.55 41.00
C VAL A 132 62.81 17.15 40.39
N ALA A 133 62.16 17.05 39.24
CA ALA A 133 62.15 15.86 38.40
C ALA A 133 62.76 16.22 37.03
N VAL A 134 63.60 15.34 36.49
CA VAL A 134 64.08 15.48 35.11
C VAL A 134 63.01 14.95 34.17
N ASN A 135 62.54 15.81 33.27
CA ASN A 135 61.68 15.40 32.18
C ASN A 135 62.56 14.86 31.05
N PRO A 136 62.21 13.72 30.42
CA PRO A 136 62.94 13.26 29.24
C PRO A 136 62.88 14.32 28.12
N PRO A 137 63.91 14.44 27.28
CA PRO A 137 63.90 15.39 26.16
C PRO A 137 62.69 15.11 25.26
N ALA A 138 62.08 16.18 24.73
CA ALA A 138 60.90 16.07 23.89
C ALA A 138 61.21 15.13 22.70
N PRO A 139 60.47 14.02 22.53
CA PRO A 139 60.95 12.92 21.71
C PRO A 139 60.96 13.26 20.22
N THR A 140 62.15 13.26 19.61
CA THR A 140 62.35 13.04 18.18
C THR A 140 62.03 11.57 17.86
N GLY A 141 60.73 11.25 17.91
CA GLY A 141 60.19 9.90 17.74
C GLY A 141 59.77 9.28 19.08
N THR A 142 58.46 9.26 19.34
CA THR A 142 57.88 8.51 20.46
C THR A 142 57.96 7.00 20.19
N GLN A 143 58.68 6.27 21.04
CA GLN A 143 58.44 4.83 21.19
C GLN A 143 57.38 4.63 22.29
N PRO A 144 56.23 4.01 21.99
CA PRO A 144 55.10 3.93 22.94
C PRO A 144 55.36 2.95 24.08
N ALA A 145 54.69 3.17 25.22
CA ALA A 145 54.68 2.27 26.36
C ALA A 145 54.35 0.81 25.95
N ALA A 146 55.04 -0.14 26.56
CA ALA A 146 54.88 -1.56 26.24
C ALA A 146 53.43 -2.01 26.44
N GLU A 147 52.93 -2.86 25.54
CA GLU A 147 51.60 -3.45 25.71
C GLU A 147 51.57 -4.35 26.94
N LEU A 148 50.41 -4.42 27.59
CA LEU A 148 50.16 -5.36 28.69
C LEU A 148 50.51 -6.80 28.26
N PRO A 149 51.30 -7.55 29.06
CA PRO A 149 51.69 -8.91 28.72
C PRO A 149 50.51 -9.84 28.39
N GLY A 150 50.69 -10.66 27.36
CA GLY A 150 49.67 -11.61 26.92
C GLY A 150 49.41 -12.70 27.97
N GLY A 151 48.15 -12.89 28.36
CA GLY A 151 47.77 -13.85 29.40
C GLY A 151 47.67 -13.26 30.82
N MET A 152 47.83 -11.94 30.97
CA MET A 152 47.63 -11.26 32.25
C MET A 152 46.19 -11.46 32.76
N SER A 153 46.02 -11.80 34.05
CA SER A 153 44.71 -11.94 34.69
C SER A 153 44.72 -11.38 36.11
N ALA A 154 43.57 -10.92 36.59
CA ALA A 154 43.42 -10.31 37.91
C ALA A 154 42.27 -10.98 38.69
N SER A 155 42.50 -11.23 39.98
CA SER A 155 41.50 -11.80 40.90
C SER A 155 41.38 -10.95 42.15
N LEU A 156 40.15 -10.79 42.67
CA LEU A 156 39.87 -10.02 43.88
C LEU A 156 39.20 -10.93 44.92
N GLU A 157 39.83 -11.09 46.08
CA GLU A 157 39.33 -11.91 47.18
C GLU A 157 39.35 -11.15 48.51
N GLN A 158 38.53 -11.56 49.48
CA GLN A 158 38.55 -11.00 50.82
C GLN A 158 39.63 -11.70 51.65
N ALA A 159 40.63 -10.94 52.10
CA ALA A 159 41.78 -11.43 52.85
C ALA A 159 41.73 -10.96 54.31
N MET A 160 41.87 -11.91 55.24
CA MET A 160 41.88 -11.66 56.70
C MET A 160 40.65 -10.89 57.23
N SER A 161 39.50 -11.03 56.56
CA SER A 161 38.23 -10.33 56.82
C SER A 161 38.24 -8.80 56.66
N VAL A 162 39.37 -8.10 56.82
CA VAL A 162 39.46 -6.63 56.80
C VAL A 162 40.05 -6.03 55.51
N TYR A 163 40.61 -6.84 54.60
CA TYR A 163 41.19 -6.36 53.34
C TYR A 163 40.56 -7.03 52.11
N LEU A 164 40.54 -6.31 50.99
CA LEU A 164 40.36 -6.88 49.65
C LEU A 164 41.74 -7.00 48.99
N LYS A 165 42.12 -8.20 48.58
CA LYS A 165 43.38 -8.49 47.90
C LYS A 165 43.14 -8.63 46.40
N LEU A 166 43.65 -7.68 45.61
CA LEU A 166 43.70 -7.77 44.15
C LEU A 166 45.04 -8.40 43.76
N THR A 167 45.04 -9.65 43.33
CA THR A 167 46.25 -10.31 42.82
C THR A 167 46.33 -10.13 41.30
N ILE A 168 47.49 -9.70 40.80
CA ILE A 168 47.74 -9.54 39.36
C ILE A 168 48.73 -10.61 38.92
N THR A 169 48.35 -11.42 37.94
CA THR A 169 49.10 -12.60 37.48
C THR A 169 49.44 -12.48 36.00
N GLY A 170 50.50 -13.16 35.55
CA GLY A 170 50.96 -13.13 34.15
C GLY A 170 51.89 -11.95 33.79
N ALA A 171 52.33 -11.16 34.78
CA ALA A 171 53.30 -10.09 34.61
C ALA A 171 54.11 -9.89 35.92
N GLU A 172 55.22 -10.61 36.07
CA GLU A 172 56.11 -10.46 37.24
C GLU A 172 56.65 -9.03 37.33
N GLY A 173 56.70 -8.46 38.54
CA GLY A 173 57.13 -7.08 38.79
C GLY A 173 56.16 -5.99 38.31
N TYR A 174 54.97 -6.33 37.79
CA TYR A 174 53.99 -5.31 37.37
C TYR A 174 53.54 -4.43 38.54
N VAL A 175 53.32 -5.03 39.71
CA VAL A 175 52.84 -4.33 40.91
C VAL A 175 53.85 -3.30 41.43
N ASP A 176 55.16 -3.61 41.38
CA ASP A 176 56.24 -2.67 41.72
C ASP A 176 56.30 -1.48 40.75
N GLY A 177 55.81 -1.67 39.52
CA GLY A 177 55.71 -0.64 38.50
C GLY A 177 54.45 0.21 38.56
N ILE A 178 53.54 0.01 39.51
CA ILE A 178 52.29 0.80 39.64
C ILE A 178 52.60 2.18 40.24
N THR A 179 52.18 3.24 39.56
CA THR A 179 52.41 4.63 39.97
C THR A 179 51.13 5.34 40.42
N ALA A 180 49.95 4.89 39.97
CA ALA A 180 48.67 5.42 40.41
C ALA A 180 47.55 4.38 40.24
N ILE A 181 46.53 4.46 41.11
CA ILE A 181 45.27 3.72 40.95
C ILE A 181 44.12 4.73 41.09
N ARG A 182 43.34 4.88 40.03
CA ARG A 182 42.12 5.69 40.02
C ARG A 182 40.90 4.78 40.00
N ARG A 183 39.94 5.05 40.88
CA ARG A 183 38.62 4.42 40.88
C ARG A 183 37.59 5.33 40.24
N THR A 184 36.76 4.79 39.36
CA THR A 184 35.57 5.45 38.81
C THR A 184 34.34 4.58 39.04
N SER A 185 33.35 5.11 39.74
CA SER A 185 32.09 4.44 40.06
C SER A 185 31.11 4.51 38.88
N PRO A 186 30.06 3.66 38.82
CA PRO A 186 29.08 3.63 37.72
C PRO A 186 28.34 4.94 37.43
N ASP A 187 28.25 5.85 38.41
CA ASP A 187 27.65 7.18 38.27
C ASP A 187 28.62 8.24 37.67
N GLY A 188 29.83 7.83 37.29
CA GLY A 188 30.89 8.70 36.77
C GLY A 188 31.69 9.43 37.86
N SER A 189 31.35 9.28 39.14
CA SER A 189 32.16 9.82 40.24
C SER A 189 33.49 9.07 40.34
N GLY A 190 34.60 9.79 40.33
CA GLY A 190 35.94 9.19 40.36
C GLY A 190 36.85 9.83 41.41
N ALA A 191 37.72 9.02 41.99
CA ALA A 191 38.72 9.43 42.97
C ALA A 191 40.04 8.70 42.69
N ASP A 192 41.16 9.43 42.75
CA ASP A 192 42.47 8.82 42.82
C ASP A 192 42.67 8.28 44.24
N LEU A 193 43.09 7.01 44.35
CA LEU A 193 43.37 6.38 45.62
C LEU A 193 44.79 6.77 46.06
N ALA A 194 45.03 6.90 47.36
CA ALA A 194 46.35 7.26 47.88
C ALA A 194 47.16 6.00 48.26
N ALA A 195 48.41 5.92 47.79
CA ALA A 195 49.34 4.87 48.21
C ALA A 195 49.77 5.07 49.67
N VAL A 196 49.77 3.99 50.45
CA VAL A 196 50.27 3.97 51.85
C VAL A 196 51.48 3.04 51.98
N PRO A 197 52.41 3.27 52.93
CA PRO A 197 53.69 2.56 52.99
C PRO A 197 53.62 1.14 53.60
N ASN A 198 52.50 0.74 54.20
CA ASN A 198 52.31 -0.59 54.78
C ASN A 198 50.81 -0.92 54.85
N ARG A 199 50.45 -2.18 54.58
CA ARG A 199 49.10 -2.76 54.67
C ARG A 199 48.32 -2.38 55.93
N THR A 200 48.98 -2.17 57.08
CA THR A 200 48.31 -1.74 58.33
C THR A 200 47.71 -0.33 58.27
N HIS A 201 48.06 0.48 57.27
CA HIS A 201 47.56 1.84 57.07
C HIS A 201 46.51 1.94 55.95
N VAL A 202 46.05 0.79 55.41
CA VAL A 202 44.99 0.75 54.40
C VAL A 202 43.64 0.92 55.09
N ASP A 203 43.07 2.12 54.97
CA ASP A 203 41.76 2.57 55.45
C ASP A 203 41.17 3.54 54.41
N GLY A 204 39.88 3.41 54.10
CA GLY A 204 39.17 4.31 53.20
C GLY A 204 39.72 4.29 51.75
N PRO A 205 39.92 5.46 51.10
CA PRO A 205 40.33 5.54 49.69
C PRO A 205 41.85 5.37 49.50
N THR A 206 42.45 4.37 50.15
CA THR A 206 43.89 4.10 50.11
C THR A 206 44.20 2.71 49.55
N TYR A 207 45.46 2.49 49.13
CA TYR A 207 45.95 1.19 48.71
C TYR A 207 47.40 0.94 49.13
N PHE A 208 47.75 -0.32 49.36
CA PHE A 208 49.13 -0.77 49.58
C PHE A 208 49.56 -1.70 48.44
N LEU A 209 50.77 -1.47 47.92
CA LEU A 209 51.41 -2.32 46.92
C LEU A 209 52.29 -3.35 47.61
N ASP A 210 52.03 -4.63 47.37
CA ASP A 210 52.85 -5.75 47.84
C ASP A 210 53.48 -6.45 46.64
N GLY A 211 54.68 -6.02 46.27
CA GLY A 211 55.44 -6.60 45.16
C GLY A 211 55.78 -8.08 45.37
N ALA A 212 56.08 -8.45 46.62
CA ALA A 212 56.43 -9.83 46.99
C ALA A 212 55.26 -10.80 46.80
N GLU A 213 54.03 -10.35 47.08
CA GLU A 213 52.81 -11.13 46.78
C GLU A 213 52.19 -10.84 45.39
N SER A 214 52.79 -9.94 44.59
CA SER A 214 52.23 -9.41 43.33
C SER A 214 50.76 -8.97 43.49
N ALA A 215 50.48 -8.26 44.57
CA ALA A 215 49.13 -7.91 44.99
C ALA A 215 48.97 -6.44 45.40
N VAL A 216 47.75 -5.93 45.23
CA VAL A 216 47.32 -4.64 45.75
C VAL A 216 46.26 -4.85 46.82
N TYR A 217 46.45 -4.23 47.98
CA TYR A 217 45.52 -4.32 49.10
C TYR A 217 44.68 -3.05 49.24
N PHE A 218 43.37 -3.25 49.34
CA PHE A 218 42.36 -2.21 49.60
C PHE A 218 41.60 -2.53 50.91
N ASP A 219 40.94 -1.53 51.48
CA ASP A 219 40.05 -1.66 52.63
C ASP A 219 38.77 -2.46 52.24
N ALA A 220 38.38 -3.43 53.06
CA ALA A 220 37.14 -4.21 52.90
C ALA A 220 35.96 -3.72 53.76
N MET A 221 36.24 -2.93 54.80
CA MET A 221 35.27 -2.52 55.83
C MET A 221 34.65 -1.16 55.52
N ASN A 222 35.39 -0.27 54.85
CA ASN A 222 34.91 0.97 54.27
C ASN A 222 34.87 0.78 52.74
N PRO A 223 33.79 1.11 52.00
CA PRO A 223 33.59 0.65 50.63
C PRO A 223 34.45 1.43 49.63
N ALA A 224 35.74 1.12 49.62
CA ALA A 224 36.71 1.56 48.64
C ALA A 224 36.36 1.05 47.24
N LEU A 225 35.71 -0.11 47.12
CA LEU A 225 35.28 -0.73 45.85
C LEU A 225 33.82 -1.20 45.97
N LYS A 226 32.99 -0.82 44.99
CA LYS A 226 31.56 -1.16 44.88
C LYS A 226 31.29 -2.02 43.64
N ASP A 227 30.08 -2.57 43.57
CA ASP A 227 29.63 -3.28 42.37
C ASP A 227 29.56 -2.34 41.16
N GLY A 228 30.17 -2.74 40.05
CA GLY A 228 30.29 -1.96 38.83
C GLY A 228 31.44 -0.94 38.79
N ASP A 229 32.19 -0.76 39.87
CA ASP A 229 33.35 0.15 39.88
C ASP A 229 34.40 -0.28 38.85
N THR A 230 35.10 0.71 38.28
CA THR A 230 36.25 0.50 37.40
C THR A 230 37.52 1.07 38.03
N LEU A 231 38.63 0.34 37.87
CA LEU A 231 39.97 0.78 38.27
C LEU A 231 40.83 1.01 37.03
N ARG A 232 41.49 2.17 36.98
CA ARG A 232 42.61 2.47 36.09
C ARG A 232 43.89 2.37 36.90
N ILE A 233 44.68 1.33 36.65
CA ILE A 233 45.98 1.10 37.29
C ILE A 233 47.06 1.55 36.31
N THR A 234 47.65 2.70 36.58
CA THR A 234 48.73 3.27 35.76
C THR A 234 50.07 2.73 36.20
N SER A 235 50.88 2.33 35.22
CA SER A 235 52.25 1.86 35.41
C SER A 235 53.25 2.75 34.67
N GLY A 236 54.45 2.92 35.23
CA GLY A 236 55.55 3.57 34.52
C GLY A 236 56.17 2.74 33.39
N GLN A 237 55.86 1.44 33.31
CA GLN A 237 56.52 0.48 32.39
C GLN A 237 55.59 -0.04 31.29
N TYR A 238 54.28 -0.08 31.55
CA TYR A 238 53.26 -0.66 30.67
C TYR A 238 52.11 0.30 30.45
N LYS A 239 51.36 0.13 29.36
CA LYS A 239 50.05 0.80 29.18
C LYS A 239 49.11 0.50 30.36
N ASP A 240 48.26 1.45 30.70
CA ASP A 240 47.31 1.35 31.83
C ASP A 240 46.50 0.05 31.81
N LEU A 241 46.46 -0.63 32.95
CA LEU A 241 45.60 -1.79 33.19
C LEU A 241 44.23 -1.31 33.68
N LEU A 242 43.19 -1.59 32.89
CA LEU A 242 41.81 -1.23 33.22
C LEU A 242 41.07 -2.47 33.72
N LEU A 243 40.41 -2.36 34.88
CA LEU A 243 39.68 -3.45 35.53
C LEU A 243 38.25 -3.04 35.83
N LYS A 244 37.26 -3.89 35.55
CA LYS A 244 35.86 -3.73 36.00
C LYS A 244 35.58 -4.74 37.12
N ILE A 245 34.96 -4.27 38.20
CA ILE A 245 34.59 -5.06 39.37
C ILE A 245 33.10 -5.41 39.28
N THR A 246 32.74 -6.64 39.61
CA THR A 246 31.34 -7.07 39.68
C THR A 246 31.13 -7.98 40.89
N ARG A 247 30.07 -7.75 41.65
CA ARG A 247 29.72 -8.55 42.84
C ARG A 247 28.83 -9.71 42.45
N SER A 248 29.18 -10.92 42.89
CA SER A 248 28.43 -12.14 42.60
C SER A 248 28.20 -12.94 43.89
N GLY A 249 27.03 -12.76 44.49
CA GLY A 249 26.72 -13.29 45.82
C GLY A 249 27.63 -12.67 46.88
N ASP A 250 28.29 -13.52 47.66
CA ASP A 250 29.22 -13.12 48.73
C ASP A 250 30.65 -12.84 48.24
N GLY A 251 30.92 -12.99 46.93
CA GLY A 251 32.26 -12.82 46.33
C GLY A 251 32.35 -11.72 45.27
N TYR A 252 33.58 -11.45 44.84
CA TYR A 252 33.91 -10.48 43.79
C TYR A 252 34.38 -11.19 42.51
N GLN A 253 34.19 -10.53 41.37
CA GLN A 253 34.73 -10.87 40.07
C GLN A 253 35.42 -9.65 39.48
N VAL A 254 36.51 -9.86 38.74
CA VAL A 254 37.29 -8.78 38.09
C VAL A 254 37.53 -9.13 36.63
N GLN A 255 37.34 -8.14 35.76
CA GLN A 255 37.54 -8.28 34.31
C GLN A 255 38.52 -7.23 33.80
N VAL A 256 39.56 -7.67 33.09
CA VAL A 256 40.52 -6.80 32.40
C VAL A 256 39.93 -6.25 31.09
N PHE A 257 40.11 -4.96 30.80
CA PHE A 257 39.72 -4.32 29.54
C PHE A 257 40.79 -3.32 29.02
N ARG A 258 40.60 -2.76 27.81
CA ARG A 258 41.55 -1.86 27.12
C ARG A 258 40.84 -0.60 26.59
N GLU A 259 41.54 0.53 26.51
CA GLU A 259 41.05 1.77 25.90
C GLU A 259 41.14 1.70 24.34
N GLU A 260 40.00 1.98 23.69
CA GLU A 260 39.77 2.22 22.25
C GLU A 260 40.08 1.12 21.20
N GLN A 261 39.24 0.08 21.18
CA GLN A 261 38.52 -0.29 19.96
C GLN A 261 37.12 -0.83 20.35
N PRO A 262 36.02 -0.35 19.76
CA PRO A 262 34.68 -0.68 20.26
C PRO A 262 34.20 -2.07 19.78
N GLN A 263 34.32 -3.07 20.65
CA GLN A 263 33.38 -4.20 20.72
C GLN A 263 32.81 -4.30 22.13
N PRO A 264 31.52 -4.69 22.27
CA PRO A 264 30.66 -4.06 23.28
C PRO A 264 30.78 -4.69 24.67
N ALA A 265 31.00 -3.85 25.66
CA ALA A 265 30.53 -4.08 27.03
C ALA A 265 29.35 -3.14 27.30
N ASP A 266 28.17 -3.70 27.57
CA ASP A 266 27.01 -3.06 28.20
C ASP A 266 26.50 -1.72 27.67
N GLU A 267 26.73 -1.37 26.40
CA GLU A 267 25.98 -0.28 25.75
C GLU A 267 24.55 -0.77 25.42
N GLN A 268 23.74 -0.93 26.46
CA GLN A 268 22.31 -1.17 26.34
C GLN A 268 21.67 0.08 25.72
N VAL A 269 21.21 -0.04 24.48
CA VAL A 269 20.45 0.99 23.80
C VAL A 269 19.02 0.98 24.33
N LEU A 270 18.50 2.17 24.63
CA LEU A 270 17.10 2.36 24.93
C LEU A 270 16.29 2.25 23.63
N HIS A 271 15.33 1.33 23.61
CA HIS A 271 14.32 1.23 22.55
C HIS A 271 12.97 1.65 23.12
N VAL A 272 12.21 2.44 22.36
CA VAL A 272 10.86 2.86 22.73
C VAL A 272 9.89 2.70 21.56
N ARG A 273 8.65 2.30 21.87
CA ARG A 273 7.55 2.20 20.90
C ARG A 273 6.25 2.71 21.50
N LEU A 274 5.35 3.12 20.63
CA LEU A 274 3.95 3.38 20.98
C LEU A 274 3.14 2.10 20.70
N ALA A 275 2.38 1.64 21.68
CA ALA A 275 1.44 0.54 21.53
C ALA A 275 0.01 1.09 21.34
N GLY A 276 -0.63 0.70 20.24
CA GLY A 276 -1.98 1.13 19.84
C GLY A 276 -2.01 1.96 18.56
N SER A 277 -3.16 2.58 18.28
CA SER A 277 -3.40 3.41 17.08
C SER A 277 -4.24 4.63 17.45
N LEU A 278 -3.94 5.79 16.86
CA LEU A 278 -4.72 7.01 17.07
C LEU A 278 -5.93 7.05 16.12
N PRO A 279 -7.15 7.36 16.61
CA PRO A 279 -8.27 7.67 15.73
C PRO A 279 -8.04 9.01 15.02
N ALA A 280 -8.60 9.16 13.83
CA ALA A 280 -8.52 10.42 13.10
C ALA A 280 -9.27 11.56 13.83
N ALA A 281 -8.79 12.80 13.66
CA ALA A 281 -9.26 13.97 14.39
C ALA A 281 -10.03 14.96 13.48
N PRO A 282 -11.21 15.47 13.90
CA PRO A 282 -11.90 16.55 13.19
C PRO A 282 -11.20 17.90 13.37
N ALA A 283 -10.86 18.59 12.28
CA ALA A 283 -10.44 19.98 12.32
C ALA A 283 -11.58 20.88 12.85
N GLY A 284 -11.25 21.80 13.76
CA GLY A 284 -12.21 22.72 14.37
C GLY A 284 -13.11 22.11 15.46
N GLN A 285 -12.93 20.85 15.84
CA GLN A 285 -13.66 20.22 16.96
C GLN A 285 -12.69 19.64 17.98
N ALA A 286 -13.09 19.53 19.24
CA ALA A 286 -12.22 19.00 20.29
C ALA A 286 -11.85 17.53 20.01
N TYR A 287 -10.55 17.25 19.89
CA TYR A 287 -10.03 15.89 19.89
C TYR A 287 -10.09 15.39 21.34
N GLY A 288 -11.01 14.44 21.59
CA GLY A 288 -11.21 13.86 22.92
C GLY A 288 -9.93 13.21 23.46
N LYS A 289 -9.92 12.93 24.77
CA LYS A 289 -8.75 12.31 25.43
C LYS A 289 -8.45 10.94 24.82
N ASN A 290 -7.47 10.89 23.92
CA ASN A 290 -6.99 9.66 23.28
C ASN A 290 -5.64 9.30 23.88
N THR A 291 -5.47 8.03 24.25
CA THR A 291 -4.26 7.52 24.91
C THR A 291 -3.55 6.46 24.08
N LEU A 292 -2.22 6.47 24.12
CA LEU A 292 -1.36 5.38 23.67
C LEU A 292 -0.41 5.01 24.79
N GLU A 293 -0.12 3.71 24.96
CA GLU A 293 0.87 3.26 25.92
C GLU A 293 2.28 3.46 25.35
N VAL A 294 3.17 4.08 26.14
CA VAL A 294 4.60 4.13 25.82
C VAL A 294 5.24 2.88 26.41
N GLN A 295 5.86 2.07 25.55
CA GLN A 295 6.62 0.90 25.96
C GLN A 295 8.10 1.13 25.72
N CYS A 296 8.95 0.58 26.59
CA CYS A 296 10.40 0.56 26.41
C CYS A 296 10.97 -0.85 26.58
N ALA A 297 12.18 -1.02 26.04
CA ALA A 297 13.04 -2.16 26.28
C ALA A 297 14.50 -1.68 26.25
N LEU A 298 15.38 -2.39 26.95
CA LEU A 298 16.82 -2.21 26.88
C LEU A 298 17.41 -3.42 26.15
N ALA A 299 18.12 -3.18 25.05
CA ALA A 299 18.77 -4.24 24.27
C ALA A 299 20.23 -3.86 23.98
N GLN A 300 21.09 -4.85 23.79
CA GLN A 300 22.50 -4.60 23.46
C GLN A 300 22.62 -3.83 22.14
N LYS A 301 23.57 -2.90 22.04
CA LYS A 301 23.79 -2.08 20.83
C LYS A 301 23.93 -2.93 19.57
N GLY A 302 23.00 -2.74 18.63
CA GLY A 302 22.91 -3.50 17.38
C GLY A 302 21.93 -4.69 17.41
N ALA A 303 21.44 -5.09 18.59
CA ALA A 303 20.31 -6.02 18.72
C ALA A 303 18.97 -5.28 18.65
N SER A 304 17.91 -6.02 18.31
CA SER A 304 16.52 -5.56 18.47
C SER A 304 15.89 -6.28 19.67
N PRO A 305 15.10 -5.60 20.52
CA PRO A 305 14.42 -6.26 21.64
C PRO A 305 13.44 -7.33 21.16
N ALA A 306 13.36 -8.46 21.87
CA ALA A 306 12.34 -9.46 21.65
C ALA A 306 10.97 -8.96 22.15
N GLU A 307 9.88 -9.56 21.66
CA GLU A 307 8.52 -9.08 21.99
C GLU A 307 8.23 -9.11 23.51
N ASN A 308 8.81 -10.06 24.24
CA ASN A 308 8.68 -10.18 25.70
C ASN A 308 9.53 -9.18 26.50
N ASP A 309 10.49 -8.50 25.88
CA ASP A 309 11.38 -7.53 26.54
C ASP A 309 10.69 -6.17 26.72
N TRP A 310 9.65 -5.91 25.92
CA TRP A 310 8.88 -4.67 25.95
C TRP A 310 7.98 -4.59 27.18
N LYS A 311 8.16 -3.54 27.97
CA LYS A 311 7.35 -3.25 29.16
C LYS A 311 6.74 -1.85 29.05
N PRO A 312 5.54 -1.60 29.62
CA PRO A 312 5.03 -0.24 29.79
C PRO A 312 6.08 0.60 30.51
N LEU A 313 6.36 1.82 30.04
CA LEU A 313 7.48 2.64 30.51
C LEU A 313 7.43 2.85 32.04
N HIS A 314 6.25 3.13 32.58
CA HIS A 314 6.00 3.27 34.03
C HIS A 314 6.21 1.98 34.86
N LYS A 315 6.25 0.79 34.23
CA LYS A 315 6.49 -0.52 34.87
C LYS A 315 7.86 -1.11 34.55
N SER A 316 8.69 -0.40 33.80
CA SER A 316 9.98 -0.89 33.32
C SER A 316 11.08 -0.91 34.40
N GLY A 317 10.96 -0.06 35.43
CA GLY A 317 12.02 0.24 36.39
C GLY A 317 13.04 1.29 35.89
N LEU A 318 12.87 1.80 34.66
CA LEU A 318 13.72 2.85 34.09
C LEU A 318 13.48 4.19 34.80
N ILE A 319 14.54 4.80 35.33
CA ILE A 319 14.48 6.16 35.90
C ILE A 319 14.64 7.16 34.74
N LEU A 320 13.67 8.06 34.59
CA LEU A 320 13.70 9.11 33.56
C LEU A 320 14.56 10.30 34.01
N ALA A 321 15.19 10.98 33.05
CA ALA A 321 15.77 12.30 33.30
C ALA A 321 14.67 13.33 33.65
N GLN A 322 15.07 14.49 34.16
CA GLN A 322 14.16 15.64 34.27
C GLN A 322 13.65 15.99 32.87
N GLU A 323 12.32 16.07 32.70
CA GLU A 323 11.64 16.17 31.39
C GLU A 323 11.95 15.01 30.40
N GLY A 324 12.37 13.85 30.92
CA GLY A 324 12.82 12.68 30.16
C GLY A 324 11.76 11.96 29.30
N ALA A 325 10.59 12.55 29.06
CA ALA A 325 9.61 12.08 28.09
C ALA A 325 8.86 13.27 27.47
N SER A 326 9.05 13.51 26.17
CA SER A 326 8.40 14.59 25.42
C SER A 326 7.68 14.07 24.17
N VAL A 327 6.52 14.66 23.87
CA VAL A 327 5.67 14.26 22.73
C VAL A 327 5.82 15.29 21.61
N ALA A 328 6.20 14.83 20.42
CA ALA A 328 6.30 15.65 19.22
C ALA A 328 5.13 15.32 18.27
N ILE A 329 4.49 16.36 17.75
CA ILE A 329 3.50 16.26 16.67
C ILE A 329 4.05 17.07 15.48
N THR A 330 4.26 16.39 14.35
CA THR A 330 4.90 16.98 13.16
C THR A 330 4.03 16.82 11.90
N PRO A 331 3.91 17.82 11.01
CA PRO A 331 4.43 19.18 11.14
C PRO A 331 3.81 19.96 12.32
N GLN A 332 4.47 21.01 12.76
CA GLN A 332 3.95 21.89 13.81
C GLN A 332 2.67 22.62 13.35
N GLY A 333 1.89 23.13 14.30
CA GLY A 333 0.62 23.84 14.00
C GLY A 333 -0.61 22.94 13.93
N SER A 334 -0.53 21.70 14.43
CA SER A 334 -1.68 20.78 14.49
C SER A 334 -2.88 21.32 15.28
N GLY A 335 -2.66 22.18 16.28
CA GLY A 335 -3.68 22.59 17.27
C GLY A 335 -3.87 21.58 18.42
N LEU A 336 -3.08 20.51 18.43
CA LEU A 336 -3.07 19.48 19.45
C LEU A 336 -1.83 19.56 20.34
N THR A 337 -2.00 19.25 21.61
CA THR A 337 -0.92 19.06 22.58
C THR A 337 -0.84 17.58 22.96
N GLY A 338 0.39 17.09 23.14
CA GLY A 338 0.66 15.76 23.64
C GLY A 338 1.37 15.83 24.98
N THR A 339 0.85 15.14 25.99
CA THR A 339 1.45 15.06 27.33
C THR A 339 1.73 13.61 27.68
N TYR A 340 2.92 13.32 28.22
CA TYR A 340 3.21 12.03 28.83
C TYR A 340 2.76 12.02 30.29
N SER A 341 2.16 10.92 30.72
CA SER A 341 1.69 10.68 32.08
C SER A 341 2.59 9.63 32.75
N PRO A 342 3.44 10.00 33.71
CA PRO A 342 4.28 9.04 34.44
C PRO A 342 3.48 8.02 35.26
N ALA A 343 2.25 8.34 35.65
CA ALA A 343 1.42 7.53 36.56
C ALA A 343 0.85 6.27 35.89
N ASP A 344 0.52 6.34 34.59
CA ASP A 344 -0.04 5.23 33.80
C ASP A 344 0.82 4.90 32.56
N GLY A 345 1.93 5.62 32.34
CA GLY A 345 2.85 5.43 31.22
C GLY A 345 2.22 5.70 29.85
N THR A 346 1.12 6.44 29.79
CA THR A 346 0.46 6.78 28.53
C THR A 346 0.89 8.15 28.03
N ILE A 347 0.85 8.36 26.71
CA ILE A 347 0.67 9.71 26.16
C ILE A 347 -0.82 9.99 26.03
N THR A 348 -1.23 11.20 26.40
CA THR A 348 -2.54 11.77 26.16
C THR A 348 -2.43 12.83 25.07
N LEU A 349 -3.25 12.75 24.04
CA LEU A 349 -3.44 13.84 23.07
C LEU A 349 -4.75 14.58 23.36
N THR A 350 -4.69 15.91 23.41
CA THR A 350 -5.83 16.81 23.62
C THR A 350 -5.71 18.09 22.80
N GLY A 351 -6.80 18.84 22.68
CA GLY A 351 -6.87 20.13 21.98
C GLY A 351 -7.90 20.14 20.86
N THR A 352 -7.84 21.15 20.01
CA THR A 352 -8.74 21.32 18.86
C THR A 352 -7.86 21.41 17.62
N PRO A 353 -7.86 20.41 16.72
CA PRO A 353 -7.00 20.45 15.55
C PRO A 353 -7.34 21.66 14.66
N ALA A 354 -6.34 22.45 14.30
CA ALA A 354 -6.55 23.71 13.59
C ALA A 354 -6.67 23.53 12.06
N GLN A 355 -5.93 22.56 11.49
CA GLN A 355 -5.85 22.34 10.05
C GLN A 355 -5.94 20.86 9.71
N ALA A 356 -6.63 20.53 8.62
CA ALA A 356 -6.64 19.19 8.08
C ALA A 356 -5.26 18.84 7.48
N GLY A 357 -4.81 17.60 7.68
CA GLY A 357 -3.48 17.17 7.26
C GLY A 357 -3.04 15.87 7.92
N SER A 358 -1.96 15.31 7.41
CA SER A 358 -1.29 14.15 7.99
C SER A 358 -0.26 14.61 9.00
N TYR A 359 -0.45 14.25 10.26
CA TYR A 359 0.49 14.50 11.34
C TYR A 359 1.15 13.20 11.79
N GLN A 360 2.33 13.31 12.39
CA GLN A 360 3.16 12.22 12.87
C GLN A 360 3.45 12.46 14.35
N VAL A 361 2.99 11.53 15.20
CA VAL A 361 3.12 11.59 16.66
C VAL A 361 4.24 10.66 17.08
N ALA A 362 5.29 11.22 17.68
CA ALA A 362 6.41 10.47 18.22
C ALA A 362 6.71 10.89 19.65
N VAL A 363 7.23 9.97 20.46
CA VAL A 363 7.70 10.24 21.82
C VAL A 363 9.20 10.13 21.84
N THR A 364 9.86 11.14 22.41
CA THR A 364 11.28 11.09 22.75
C THR A 364 11.39 10.77 24.23
N VAL A 365 12.09 9.69 24.58
CA VAL A 365 12.38 9.30 25.96
C VAL A 365 13.87 9.44 26.21
N THR A 366 14.24 10.00 27.36
CA THR A 366 15.62 10.12 27.83
C THR A 366 15.68 9.65 29.28
N ASP A 367 16.51 8.66 29.56
CA ASP A 367 16.68 8.14 30.92
C ASP A 367 17.73 8.92 31.73
N SER A 368 17.83 8.62 33.02
CA SER A 368 18.80 9.27 33.93
C SER A 368 20.26 8.96 33.61
N GLN A 369 20.54 7.99 32.72
CA GLN A 369 21.87 7.69 32.20
C GLN A 369 22.15 8.44 30.87
N GLY A 370 21.24 9.32 30.44
CA GLY A 370 21.35 10.09 29.21
C GLY A 370 21.01 9.30 27.94
N ARG A 371 20.57 8.04 28.04
CA ARG A 371 20.21 7.23 26.88
C ARG A 371 18.91 7.76 26.30
N LYS A 372 18.96 8.16 25.02
CA LYS A 372 17.86 8.82 24.32
C LYS A 372 17.33 7.97 23.18
N ALA A 373 16.02 7.81 23.13
CA ALA A 373 15.33 7.02 22.12
C ALA A 373 14.08 7.77 21.62
N VAL A 374 13.77 7.62 20.34
CA VAL A 374 12.57 8.20 19.72
C VAL A 374 11.72 7.07 19.16
N THR A 375 10.42 7.09 19.44
CA THR A 375 9.51 6.07 18.91
C THR A 375 9.43 6.16 17.40
N THR A 376 9.15 5.04 16.72
CA THR A 376 8.56 5.14 15.37
C THR A 376 7.31 6.00 15.46
N ALA A 377 7.15 6.94 14.52
CA ALA A 377 6.01 7.84 14.54
C ALA A 377 4.71 7.10 14.22
N VAL A 378 3.67 7.35 15.03
CA VAL A 378 2.31 6.90 14.77
C VAL A 378 1.59 8.00 13.99
N PRO A 379 1.02 7.69 12.81
CA PRO A 379 0.31 8.68 12.01
C PRO A 379 -1.01 9.07 12.69
N LEU A 380 -1.27 10.38 12.74
CA LEU A 380 -2.53 10.99 13.13
C LEU A 380 -3.08 11.78 11.94
N GLN A 381 -4.20 11.35 11.38
CA GLN A 381 -4.89 12.13 10.36
C GLN A 381 -5.84 13.14 10.99
N VAL A 382 -5.68 14.42 10.65
CA VAL A 382 -6.71 15.44 10.90
C VAL A 382 -7.49 15.64 9.60
N TYR A 383 -8.82 15.58 9.64
CA TYR A 383 -9.70 15.76 8.48
C TYR A 383 -10.50 17.06 8.58
N ALA A 384 -10.86 17.68 7.45
CA ALA A 384 -11.74 18.84 7.47
C ALA A 384 -13.21 18.39 7.67
N VAL A 385 -13.95 19.11 8.49
CA VAL A 385 -15.37 18.83 8.72
C VAL A 385 -16.19 19.41 7.57
N GLY A 386 -17.01 18.55 6.93
CA GLY A 386 -17.86 18.95 5.78
C GLY A 386 -17.22 18.74 4.41
N GLU A 387 -16.13 17.97 4.30
CA GLU A 387 -15.56 17.57 3.01
C GLU A 387 -16.56 16.77 2.16
N LYS A 388 -16.58 17.07 0.86
CA LYS A 388 -17.34 16.33 -0.13
C LYS A 388 -16.50 15.22 -0.76
N LEU A 389 -17.15 14.14 -1.17
CA LEU A 389 -16.47 13.02 -1.84
C LEU A 389 -15.74 13.46 -3.12
N SER A 390 -16.32 14.40 -3.88
CA SER A 390 -15.70 14.99 -5.08
C SER A 390 -14.30 15.53 -4.85
N ASP A 391 -14.08 16.12 -3.68
CA ASP A 391 -12.87 16.85 -3.34
C ASP A 391 -11.78 15.89 -2.85
N ARG A 392 -12.23 14.74 -2.30
CA ARG A 392 -11.37 13.72 -1.71
C ARG A 392 -11.00 12.61 -2.68
N LEU A 393 -11.94 12.12 -3.50
CA LEU A 393 -11.74 10.99 -4.42
C LEU A 393 -10.94 11.39 -5.68
N THR A 394 -9.66 11.74 -5.47
CA THR A 394 -8.75 12.18 -6.52
C THR A 394 -7.46 11.36 -6.50
N LEU A 395 -6.74 11.34 -7.62
CA LEU A 395 -5.44 10.65 -7.69
C LEU A 395 -4.36 11.32 -6.84
N GLY A 396 -4.47 12.63 -6.57
CA GLY A 396 -3.56 13.35 -5.69
C GLY A 396 -3.74 12.97 -4.21
N ASN A 397 -4.96 12.58 -3.83
CA ASN A 397 -5.30 12.07 -2.49
C ASN A 397 -5.22 10.53 -2.41
N SER A 398 -4.62 9.86 -3.40
CA SER A 398 -4.51 8.40 -3.47
C SER A 398 -3.04 7.97 -3.46
N VAL A 399 -2.75 6.87 -2.77
CA VAL A 399 -1.42 6.25 -2.77
C VAL A 399 -1.21 5.53 -4.11
N ARG A 400 -0.07 5.75 -4.77
CA ARG A 400 0.29 5.00 -5.99
C ARG A 400 1.01 3.71 -5.61
N GLU A 401 0.47 2.59 -6.05
CA GLU A 401 1.01 1.25 -5.84
C GLU A 401 2.19 0.95 -6.79
N GLN A 402 3.02 -0.04 -6.44
CA GLN A 402 4.18 -0.47 -7.23
C GLN A 402 3.82 -0.88 -8.67
N ASN A 403 2.62 -1.42 -8.88
CA ASN A 403 2.09 -1.80 -10.20
C ASN A 403 1.53 -0.62 -11.00
N GLY A 404 1.68 0.62 -10.52
CA GLY A 404 1.23 1.84 -11.16
C GLY A 404 -0.26 2.17 -10.96
N SER A 405 -1.05 1.28 -10.36
CA SER A 405 -2.43 1.60 -9.94
C SER A 405 -2.46 2.49 -8.70
N TYR A 406 -3.65 2.96 -8.32
CA TYR A 406 -3.85 3.79 -7.13
C TYR A 406 -4.74 3.09 -6.09
N ARG A 407 -4.36 3.18 -4.82
CA ARG A 407 -5.20 2.90 -3.64
C ARG A 407 -5.69 4.23 -3.06
N PHE A 408 -6.99 4.44 -3.05
CA PHE A 408 -7.60 5.49 -2.24
C PHE A 408 -7.85 4.95 -0.82
N GLN A 409 -7.37 5.65 0.20
CA GLN A 409 -7.64 5.32 1.59
C GLN A 409 -8.60 6.35 2.17
N MET A 410 -9.77 5.87 2.59
CA MET A 410 -10.80 6.68 3.19
C MET A 410 -10.67 6.64 4.72
N PRO A 411 -10.65 7.80 5.41
CA PRO A 411 -10.63 7.84 6.87
C PRO A 411 -11.88 7.19 7.47
N ALA A 412 -11.79 6.83 8.76
CA ALA A 412 -12.86 6.23 9.56
C ALA A 412 -14.17 7.03 9.67
N GLN A 413 -14.22 8.26 9.15
CA GLN A 413 -15.37 9.16 9.26
C GLN A 413 -16.35 8.97 8.08
N ALA A 414 -17.63 9.20 8.35
CA ALA A 414 -18.65 9.28 7.31
C ALA A 414 -18.48 10.53 6.41
N ILE A 415 -18.11 10.34 5.13
CA ILE A 415 -18.31 11.38 4.10
C ILE A 415 -19.79 11.38 3.71
N LYS A 416 -20.52 12.36 4.23
CA LYS A 416 -21.99 12.44 4.08
C LYS A 416 -22.44 13.11 2.79
N GLU A 417 -21.62 13.95 2.17
CA GLU A 417 -21.93 14.68 0.93
C GLU A 417 -21.02 14.22 -0.21
N PHE A 418 -21.59 14.09 -1.41
CA PHE A 418 -20.83 13.71 -2.60
C PHE A 418 -20.28 14.93 -3.34
N GLY A 419 -21.02 16.04 -3.39
CA GLY A 419 -20.52 17.33 -3.87
C GLY A 419 -20.45 17.51 -5.39
N GLY A 420 -20.63 16.43 -6.16
CA GLY A 420 -20.78 16.50 -7.61
C GLY A 420 -22.17 16.94 -8.07
N LEU A 421 -22.35 17.08 -9.38
CA LEU A 421 -23.64 17.47 -9.97
C LEU A 421 -24.71 16.42 -9.61
N GLN A 422 -25.80 16.85 -8.97
CA GLN A 422 -26.84 15.95 -8.43
C GLN A 422 -26.25 14.84 -7.54
N GLU A 423 -25.32 15.20 -6.63
CA GLU A 423 -24.65 14.27 -5.70
C GLU A 423 -23.99 13.07 -6.41
N THR A 424 -23.55 13.26 -7.66
CA THR A 424 -22.94 12.21 -8.48
C THR A 424 -21.43 12.42 -8.61
N VAL A 425 -20.66 11.42 -8.21
CA VAL A 425 -19.18 11.40 -8.28
C VAL A 425 -18.72 10.19 -9.09
N THR A 426 -17.72 10.37 -9.94
CA THR A 426 -17.12 9.28 -10.74
C THR A 426 -15.79 8.87 -10.13
N VAL A 427 -15.56 7.57 -9.94
CA VAL A 427 -14.28 7.03 -9.48
C VAL A 427 -13.23 7.21 -10.59
N PRO A 428 -12.09 7.88 -10.35
CA PRO A 428 -10.97 7.89 -11.28
C PRO A 428 -10.53 6.46 -11.63
N ALA A 429 -10.55 6.10 -12.92
CA ALA A 429 -10.40 4.71 -13.36
C ALA A 429 -9.06 4.03 -12.99
N GLN A 430 -8.03 4.82 -12.65
CA GLN A 430 -6.74 4.32 -12.17
C GLN A 430 -6.76 3.87 -10.70
N ILE A 431 -7.79 4.26 -9.93
CA ILE A 431 -8.03 3.78 -8.57
C ILE A 431 -8.61 2.37 -8.67
N ARG A 432 -7.79 1.36 -8.35
CA ARG A 432 -8.19 -0.06 -8.36
C ARG A 432 -8.52 -0.59 -6.98
N THR A 433 -8.12 0.13 -5.93
CA THR A 433 -8.45 -0.23 -4.55
C THR A 433 -8.96 1.00 -3.83
N TRP A 434 -10.07 0.86 -3.13
CA TRP A 434 -10.57 1.85 -2.19
C TRP A 434 -10.77 1.14 -0.86
N SER A 435 -10.02 1.54 0.16
CA SER A 435 -10.12 0.91 1.48
C SER A 435 -10.43 1.91 2.59
N GLY A 436 -10.99 1.40 3.69
CA GLY A 436 -10.88 2.07 4.99
C GLY A 436 -9.42 2.19 5.46
N THR A 437 -9.19 2.95 6.52
CA THR A 437 -7.91 3.04 7.23
C THR A 437 -7.64 1.80 8.09
N ALA A 438 -6.38 1.51 8.40
CA ALA A 438 -6.03 0.39 9.29
C ALA A 438 -6.78 0.51 10.64
N GLY A 439 -7.51 -0.55 11.03
CA GLY A 439 -8.29 -0.60 12.26
C GLY A 439 -9.70 0.01 12.21
N ALA A 440 -10.11 0.67 11.12
CA ALA A 440 -11.42 1.32 11.04
C ALA A 440 -12.05 1.30 9.64
N ARG A 441 -13.38 1.18 9.59
CA ARG A 441 -14.14 1.10 8.33
C ARG A 441 -14.37 2.50 7.75
N GLY A 442 -14.25 2.66 6.44
CA GLY A 442 -14.56 3.93 5.75
C GLY A 442 -16.05 4.01 5.44
N THR A 443 -16.74 5.04 5.91
CA THR A 443 -18.22 5.13 5.82
C THR A 443 -18.67 6.15 4.78
N LEU A 444 -19.56 5.78 3.87
CA LEU A 444 -20.00 6.65 2.79
C LEU A 444 -21.51 6.91 2.83
N GLY A 445 -21.89 8.18 2.70
CA GLY A 445 -23.27 8.64 2.72
C GLY A 445 -23.88 8.74 4.12
N TYR A 446 -25.19 8.53 4.20
CA TYR A 446 -26.00 8.59 5.42
C TYR A 446 -27.17 7.60 5.35
N ALA A 447 -27.76 7.27 6.49
CA ALA A 447 -28.91 6.38 6.55
C ALA A 447 -30.14 7.00 5.85
N LEU A 448 -30.84 6.21 5.03
CA LEU A 448 -32.16 6.55 4.49
C LEU A 448 -33.24 5.67 5.13
N PRO A 449 -34.49 6.17 5.28
CA PRO A 449 -35.62 5.35 5.67
C PRO A 449 -35.88 4.19 4.68
N GLU A 450 -36.37 3.06 5.21
CA GLU A 450 -36.73 1.88 4.40
C GLU A 450 -37.65 2.25 3.22
N GLY A 451 -37.35 1.70 2.04
CA GLY A 451 -38.15 1.91 0.82
C GLY A 451 -37.89 3.23 0.07
N ARG A 452 -36.98 4.09 0.53
CA ARG A 452 -36.50 5.24 -0.25
C ARG A 452 -35.40 4.81 -1.24
N GLU A 453 -35.44 5.38 -2.45
CA GLU A 453 -34.33 5.26 -3.40
C GLU A 453 -33.11 6.08 -2.94
N PRO A 454 -31.87 5.60 -3.15
CA PRO A 454 -30.67 6.38 -2.82
C PRO A 454 -30.53 7.61 -3.71
N VAL A 455 -30.04 8.70 -3.12
CA VAL A 455 -29.95 10.03 -3.75
C VAL A 455 -28.53 10.45 -4.13
N GLN A 456 -27.50 9.75 -3.64
CA GLN A 456 -26.09 10.01 -3.94
C GLN A 456 -25.57 8.89 -4.84
N THR A 457 -24.82 9.24 -5.90
CA THR A 457 -24.44 8.27 -6.93
C THR A 457 -22.93 8.18 -7.11
N LEU A 458 -22.37 6.98 -6.96
CA LEU A 458 -20.97 6.67 -7.24
C LEU A 458 -20.85 5.93 -8.57
N LEU A 459 -20.27 6.55 -9.60
CA LEU A 459 -20.07 5.92 -10.91
C LEU A 459 -18.72 5.18 -10.94
N VAL A 460 -18.74 3.89 -11.27
CA VAL A 460 -17.56 3.08 -11.61
C VAL A 460 -17.47 3.02 -13.14
N PRO A 461 -16.60 3.84 -13.78
CA PRO A 461 -16.63 4.06 -15.23
C PRO A 461 -15.86 2.98 -16.01
N ALA A 462 -15.92 3.08 -17.35
CA ALA A 462 -15.16 2.24 -18.26
C ALA A 462 -13.65 2.21 -17.93
N GLY A 463 -13.07 1.02 -17.84
CA GLY A 463 -11.65 0.81 -17.53
C GLY A 463 -11.31 0.86 -16.02
N CYS A 464 -12.28 1.16 -15.16
CA CYS A 464 -12.13 1.06 -13.71
C CYS A 464 -12.43 -0.38 -13.26
N ASP A 465 -11.45 -1.04 -12.64
CA ASP A 465 -11.60 -2.36 -11.99
C ASP A 465 -11.38 -2.15 -10.49
N LEU A 466 -12.46 -1.73 -9.82
CA LEU A 466 -12.45 -1.23 -8.45
C LEU A 466 -12.72 -2.36 -7.46
N THR A 467 -11.80 -2.54 -6.52
CA THR A 467 -12.04 -3.33 -5.30
C THR A 467 -12.29 -2.39 -4.13
N MET A 468 -13.48 -2.47 -3.51
CA MET A 468 -13.79 -1.76 -2.27
C MET A 468 -13.60 -2.69 -1.07
N GLU A 469 -12.84 -2.25 -0.06
CA GLU A 469 -12.44 -3.07 1.09
C GLU A 469 -12.56 -2.36 2.44
N HIS A 470 -13.14 -3.00 3.46
CA HIS A 470 -13.38 -2.36 4.78
C HIS A 470 -14.22 -1.08 4.69
N MET A 471 -15.25 -1.08 3.83
CA MET A 471 -16.13 0.07 3.59
C MET A 471 -17.56 -0.18 4.09
N ASP A 472 -18.27 0.88 4.50
CA ASP A 472 -19.70 0.85 4.80
C ASP A 472 -20.44 1.87 3.93
N LEU A 473 -21.20 1.39 2.96
CA LEU A 473 -21.99 2.21 2.03
C LEU A 473 -23.43 2.32 2.55
N LEU A 474 -23.77 3.45 3.17
CA LEU A 474 -25.06 3.66 3.83
C LEU A 474 -26.21 3.84 2.83
N GLY A 475 -27.45 3.80 3.33
CA GLY A 475 -28.67 3.79 2.51
C GLY A 475 -28.80 4.89 1.46
N SER A 476 -28.16 6.06 1.63
CA SER A 476 -28.17 7.16 0.64
C SER A 476 -27.34 6.90 -0.62
N VAL A 477 -26.47 5.88 -0.63
CA VAL A 477 -25.52 5.61 -1.70
C VAL A 477 -26.07 4.64 -2.74
N LYS A 478 -25.94 5.00 -4.02
CA LYS A 478 -26.10 4.11 -5.17
C LYS A 478 -24.77 4.00 -5.91
N VAL A 479 -24.18 2.81 -5.99
CA VAL A 479 -23.02 2.56 -6.86
C VAL A 479 -23.52 2.11 -8.23
N VAL A 480 -23.11 2.78 -9.31
CA VAL A 480 -23.47 2.42 -10.69
C VAL A 480 -22.23 1.93 -11.43
N VAL A 481 -22.22 0.67 -11.84
CA VAL A 481 -21.13 0.06 -12.61
C VAL A 481 -21.46 0.16 -14.09
N GLN A 482 -20.75 1.05 -14.78
CA GLN A 482 -21.01 1.39 -16.18
C GLN A 482 -20.36 0.39 -17.15
N SER A 483 -20.64 0.56 -18.44
CA SER A 483 -20.06 -0.27 -19.51
C SER A 483 -18.53 -0.31 -19.47
N GLY A 484 -17.95 -1.50 -19.34
CA GLY A 484 -16.50 -1.69 -19.23
C GLY A 484 -15.92 -1.33 -17.85
N GLY A 485 -16.75 -0.97 -16.87
CA GLY A 485 -16.39 -0.88 -15.47
C GLY A 485 -16.62 -2.19 -14.73
N ARG A 486 -15.86 -2.42 -13.66
CA ARG A 486 -15.94 -3.63 -12.83
C ARG A 486 -15.83 -3.26 -11.35
N LEU A 487 -16.70 -3.88 -10.53
CA LEU A 487 -16.73 -3.68 -9.09
C LEU A 487 -16.55 -5.01 -8.35
N THR A 488 -15.63 -5.05 -7.39
CA THR A 488 -15.44 -6.16 -6.45
C THR A 488 -15.63 -5.67 -5.01
N LEU A 489 -16.53 -6.28 -4.25
CA LEU A 489 -16.70 -5.97 -2.82
C LEU A 489 -16.00 -7.02 -1.94
N ARG A 490 -15.19 -6.57 -0.98
CA ARG A 490 -14.52 -7.40 0.05
C ARG A 490 -14.66 -6.73 1.41
N ASN A 491 -14.97 -7.48 2.47
CA ASN A 491 -15.23 -6.91 3.81
C ASN A 491 -16.03 -5.58 3.84
N THR A 492 -17.00 -5.42 2.93
CA THR A 492 -17.69 -4.15 2.66
C THR A 492 -19.20 -4.34 2.81
N THR A 493 -19.85 -3.53 3.64
CA THR A 493 -21.31 -3.56 3.79
C THR A 493 -21.96 -2.54 2.87
N VAL A 494 -23.13 -2.89 2.32
CA VAL A 494 -23.92 -2.00 1.47
C VAL A 494 -25.36 -2.02 1.93
N GLU A 495 -25.80 -0.94 2.57
CA GLU A 495 -27.21 -0.66 2.90
C GLU A 495 -27.94 0.01 1.72
N GLY A 496 -27.19 0.69 0.85
CA GLY A 496 -27.69 1.33 -0.37
C GLY A 496 -27.87 0.37 -1.55
N VAL A 497 -27.81 0.90 -2.77
CA VAL A 497 -28.01 0.11 -4.01
C VAL A 497 -26.68 -0.07 -4.75
N VAL A 498 -26.46 -1.26 -5.31
CA VAL A 498 -25.49 -1.44 -6.40
C VAL A 498 -26.29 -1.69 -7.68
N GLU A 499 -26.04 -0.92 -8.72
CA GLU A 499 -26.67 -1.07 -10.04
C GLU A 499 -25.61 -1.35 -11.09
N VAL A 500 -25.75 -2.43 -11.84
CA VAL A 500 -24.82 -2.83 -12.90
C VAL A 500 -25.50 -2.63 -14.25
N GLU A 501 -24.92 -1.76 -15.07
CA GLU A 501 -25.43 -1.41 -16.40
C GLU A 501 -24.92 -2.36 -17.49
N LYS A 502 -25.35 -2.11 -18.73
CA LYS A 502 -24.93 -2.85 -19.92
C LYS A 502 -23.41 -2.86 -20.08
N GLY A 503 -22.80 -4.05 -19.95
CA GLY A 503 -21.37 -4.27 -20.12
C GLY A 503 -20.53 -3.94 -18.88
N GLY A 504 -21.14 -3.61 -17.75
CA GLY A 504 -20.46 -3.60 -16.45
C GLY A 504 -20.40 -5.01 -15.84
N SER A 505 -19.43 -5.27 -14.97
CA SER A 505 -19.39 -6.54 -14.21
C SER A 505 -19.27 -6.36 -12.69
N PHE A 506 -19.82 -7.32 -11.95
CA PHE A 506 -19.83 -7.32 -10.48
C PHE A 506 -19.35 -8.65 -9.90
N SER A 507 -18.54 -8.56 -8.84
CA SER A 507 -18.01 -9.68 -8.05
C SER A 507 -18.01 -9.31 -6.56
N MET A 508 -18.01 -10.30 -5.67
CA MET A 508 -18.13 -10.07 -4.23
C MET A 508 -17.56 -11.25 -3.44
N ASN A 509 -16.83 -10.97 -2.36
CA ASN A 509 -16.23 -11.99 -1.49
C ASN A 509 -15.42 -13.03 -2.31
N TYR A 510 -14.59 -12.58 -3.24
CA TYR A 510 -13.78 -13.45 -4.10
C TYR A 510 -12.40 -12.82 -4.41
N ASP A 511 -11.36 -13.64 -4.35
CA ASP A 511 -10.00 -13.28 -4.73
C ASP A 511 -9.20 -14.50 -5.22
N ASN A 512 -8.47 -14.36 -6.32
CA ASN A 512 -7.46 -15.32 -6.79
C ASN A 512 -7.89 -16.80 -6.71
N GLY A 513 -9.10 -17.12 -7.17
CA GLY A 513 -9.64 -18.50 -7.17
C GLY A 513 -10.32 -18.94 -5.87
N LYS A 514 -10.35 -18.11 -4.83
CA LYS A 514 -10.88 -18.41 -3.49
C LYS A 514 -12.05 -17.49 -3.14
N PHE A 515 -13.05 -18.06 -2.48
CA PHE A 515 -14.09 -17.26 -1.83
C PHE A 515 -13.59 -16.75 -0.48
N LEU A 516 -13.98 -15.51 -0.18
CA LEU A 516 -13.69 -14.76 1.03
C LEU A 516 -14.98 -14.55 1.84
N THR A 517 -14.93 -13.69 2.86
CA THR A 517 -16.06 -13.35 3.71
C THR A 517 -16.07 -11.85 4.04
N GLY A 518 -17.13 -11.40 4.72
CA GLY A 518 -17.18 -10.09 5.37
C GLY A 518 -17.91 -9.02 4.58
N ALA A 519 -17.97 -9.10 3.24
CA ALA A 519 -18.86 -8.21 2.49
C ALA A 519 -20.32 -8.69 2.58
N ALA A 520 -21.26 -7.75 2.68
CA ALA A 520 -22.70 -8.02 2.72
C ALA A 520 -23.49 -6.95 1.96
N ILE A 521 -24.59 -7.35 1.30
CA ILE A 521 -25.55 -6.43 0.67
C ILE A 521 -26.86 -6.49 1.44
N ASN A 522 -27.05 -5.51 2.32
CA ASN A 522 -28.25 -5.33 3.13
C ASN A 522 -29.31 -4.51 2.38
N GLY A 523 -28.87 -3.60 1.50
CA GLY A 523 -29.71 -2.94 0.50
C GLY A 523 -30.03 -3.86 -0.69
N GLN A 524 -29.76 -3.47 -1.93
CA GLN A 524 -30.09 -4.30 -3.10
C GLN A 524 -29.04 -4.23 -4.23
N LEU A 525 -28.74 -5.38 -4.85
CA LEU A 525 -28.02 -5.46 -6.13
C LEU A 525 -29.02 -5.52 -7.29
N ARG A 526 -28.88 -4.61 -8.26
CA ARG A 526 -29.73 -4.50 -9.46
C ARG A 526 -28.89 -4.76 -10.70
N LEU A 527 -29.30 -5.71 -11.52
CA LEU A 527 -28.57 -6.12 -12.74
C LEU A 527 -29.44 -5.80 -13.96
N LYS A 528 -29.02 -4.83 -14.79
CA LYS A 528 -29.75 -4.41 -16.00
C LYS A 528 -29.39 -5.26 -17.21
N THR A 529 -30.16 -5.14 -18.29
CA THR A 529 -29.83 -5.72 -19.60
C THR A 529 -28.37 -5.48 -20.02
N GLY A 530 -27.63 -6.57 -20.19
CA GLY A 530 -26.23 -6.63 -20.57
C GLY A 530 -25.23 -6.61 -19.41
N ALA A 531 -25.68 -6.62 -18.16
CA ALA A 531 -24.80 -6.77 -16.99
C ALA A 531 -24.19 -8.17 -16.89
N VAL A 532 -23.03 -8.25 -16.23
CA VAL A 532 -22.34 -9.52 -15.92
C VAL A 532 -22.20 -9.68 -14.41
N LEU A 533 -22.66 -10.82 -13.88
CA LEU A 533 -22.42 -11.23 -12.50
C LEU A 533 -21.40 -12.38 -12.49
N GLU A 534 -20.28 -12.21 -11.80
CA GLU A 534 -19.17 -13.16 -11.88
C GLU A 534 -18.50 -13.43 -10.53
N ASN A 535 -18.21 -14.70 -10.25
CA ASN A 535 -17.43 -15.17 -9.08
C ASN A 535 -17.78 -14.41 -7.79
N ALA A 536 -18.96 -14.68 -7.24
CA ALA A 536 -19.53 -13.86 -6.17
C ALA A 536 -20.17 -14.72 -5.07
N ALA A 537 -19.87 -14.44 -3.80
CA ALA A 537 -20.60 -14.94 -2.64
C ALA A 537 -21.38 -13.79 -1.99
N ILE A 538 -22.64 -13.65 -2.39
CA ILE A 538 -23.55 -12.56 -2.02
C ILE A 538 -24.47 -13.03 -0.89
N TYR A 539 -24.52 -12.26 0.19
CA TYR A 539 -25.51 -12.46 1.26
C TYR A 539 -25.88 -11.10 1.87
N ALA A 540 -27.08 -11.03 2.43
CA ALA A 540 -27.43 -10.01 3.41
C ALA A 540 -26.95 -10.45 4.81
N ALA A 541 -26.49 -9.49 5.61
CA ALA A 541 -26.23 -9.69 7.03
C ALA A 541 -27.42 -9.18 7.83
N ALA A 542 -27.75 -9.86 8.93
CA ALA A 542 -28.94 -9.54 9.71
C ALA A 542 -28.83 -8.14 10.34
N SER A 543 -29.53 -7.16 9.77
CA SER A 543 -29.58 -5.79 10.30
C SER A 543 -30.68 -5.67 11.36
N GLN A 544 -30.35 -5.02 12.47
CA GLN A 544 -31.33 -4.65 13.51
C GLN A 544 -31.99 -3.29 13.25
N THR A 545 -31.42 -2.48 12.35
CA THR A 545 -31.74 -1.05 12.21
C THR A 545 -32.58 -0.72 10.96
N ALA A 546 -32.49 -1.54 9.92
CA ALA A 546 -33.31 -1.40 8.72
C ALA A 546 -33.73 -2.80 8.22
N ARG A 547 -35.04 -2.98 7.98
CA ARG A 547 -35.53 -4.20 7.32
C ARG A 547 -35.48 -3.99 5.81
N ALA A 548 -35.33 -5.07 5.07
CA ALA A 548 -35.33 -5.04 3.61
C ALA A 548 -36.22 -6.16 3.07
N THR A 549 -37.43 -5.79 2.67
CA THR A 549 -38.45 -6.73 2.17
C THR A 549 -38.28 -7.11 0.69
N GLN A 550 -37.51 -6.32 -0.06
CA GLN A 550 -37.18 -6.59 -1.47
C GLN A 550 -36.22 -7.78 -1.61
N PRO A 551 -36.15 -8.48 -2.76
CA PRO A 551 -35.12 -9.49 -3.02
C PRO A 551 -33.68 -8.93 -2.90
N VAL A 552 -32.71 -9.76 -2.51
CA VAL A 552 -31.28 -9.34 -2.37
C VAL A 552 -30.69 -8.93 -3.72
N VAL A 553 -30.95 -9.73 -4.76
CA VAL A 553 -30.55 -9.45 -6.15
C VAL A 553 -31.79 -9.37 -7.04
N ALA A 554 -31.88 -8.33 -7.85
CA ALA A 554 -32.94 -8.14 -8.85
C ALA A 554 -32.35 -8.05 -10.26
N VAL A 555 -32.68 -9.01 -11.11
CA VAL A 555 -32.37 -9.03 -12.55
C VAL A 555 -33.52 -8.37 -13.30
N GLN A 556 -33.18 -7.34 -14.08
CA GLN A 556 -34.10 -6.48 -14.83
C GLN A 556 -33.65 -6.47 -16.31
N GLY A 557 -34.08 -7.47 -17.07
CA GLY A 557 -33.64 -7.71 -18.45
C GLY A 557 -32.63 -8.86 -18.60
N ASP A 558 -31.89 -8.88 -19.70
CA ASP A 558 -31.01 -10.00 -20.06
C ASP A 558 -29.62 -9.87 -19.39
N VAL A 559 -29.24 -10.80 -18.52
CA VAL A 559 -28.02 -10.74 -17.69
C VAL A 559 -27.20 -12.03 -17.85
N THR A 560 -25.87 -11.95 -17.78
CA THR A 560 -24.98 -13.13 -17.88
C THR A 560 -24.34 -13.46 -16.53
N VAL A 561 -24.31 -14.74 -16.16
CA VAL A 561 -23.62 -15.27 -14.97
C VAL A 561 -22.39 -16.06 -15.38
N LYS A 562 -21.23 -15.74 -14.79
CA LYS A 562 -19.93 -16.37 -15.08
C LYS A 562 -19.28 -16.95 -13.83
N GLY A 563 -18.59 -18.09 -14.01
CA GLY A 563 -17.95 -18.80 -12.90
C GLY A 563 -18.95 -19.22 -11.82
N SER A 564 -18.55 -19.19 -10.55
CA SER A 564 -19.39 -19.66 -9.44
C SER A 564 -20.02 -18.48 -8.68
N VAL A 565 -21.35 -18.46 -8.60
CA VAL A 565 -22.12 -17.45 -7.89
C VAL A 565 -22.99 -18.12 -6.84
N TYR A 566 -22.85 -17.66 -5.61
CA TYR A 566 -23.62 -18.08 -4.44
C TYR A 566 -24.40 -16.88 -3.91
N LEU A 567 -25.67 -17.06 -3.62
CA LEU A 567 -26.57 -16.00 -3.21
C LEU A 567 -27.48 -16.48 -2.08
N ARG A 568 -27.42 -15.85 -0.91
CA ARG A 568 -28.34 -16.11 0.21
C ARG A 568 -29.21 -14.90 0.54
N GLY A 569 -30.48 -15.19 0.83
CA GLY A 569 -31.38 -14.28 1.52
C GLY A 569 -30.90 -13.89 2.92
N ASP A 570 -31.72 -13.09 3.60
CA ASP A 570 -31.46 -12.60 4.95
C ASP A 570 -32.21 -13.44 6.01
N GLU A 571 -31.62 -13.54 7.20
CA GLU A 571 -32.01 -14.41 8.31
C GLU A 571 -32.69 -13.65 9.48
N VAL A 572 -33.03 -12.36 9.30
CA VAL A 572 -33.48 -11.44 10.37
C VAL A 572 -34.67 -11.97 11.20
N LEU A 573 -34.57 -11.70 12.52
CA LEU A 573 -35.57 -11.97 13.56
C LEU A 573 -36.97 -11.45 13.23
N THR A 574 -37.91 -12.36 12.99
CA THR A 574 -39.29 -12.04 12.70
C THR A 574 -40.30 -13.15 13.12
N GLY A 575 -40.92 -12.96 14.30
CA GLY A 575 -42.01 -13.80 14.83
C GLY A 575 -43.38 -13.51 14.17
N SER A 576 -44.46 -13.56 14.95
CA SER A 576 -45.75 -12.99 14.55
C SER A 576 -45.95 -11.61 15.16
N GLY A 577 -46.58 -10.68 14.42
CA GLY A 577 -47.02 -9.43 15.02
C GLY A 577 -48.10 -9.69 16.07
N LEU A 578 -47.79 -9.53 17.37
CA LEU A 578 -48.70 -9.81 18.49
C LEU A 578 -50.06 -9.08 18.44
N ARG A 579 -50.16 -8.03 17.61
CA ARG A 579 -51.41 -7.26 17.34
C ARG A 579 -52.01 -7.47 15.95
N THR A 580 -51.35 -8.19 15.04
CA THR A 580 -51.73 -8.25 13.61
C THR A 580 -51.83 -9.66 13.04
N GLY A 581 -51.27 -10.68 13.71
CA GLY A 581 -51.39 -12.09 13.31
C GLY A 581 -50.70 -12.48 11.99
N LYS A 582 -50.00 -11.56 11.31
CA LYS A 582 -49.29 -11.85 10.06
C LYS A 582 -47.93 -12.48 10.34
N SER A 583 -47.65 -13.61 9.68
CA SER A 583 -46.33 -14.21 9.58
C SER A 583 -45.37 -13.26 8.86
N TYR A 584 -44.19 -13.08 9.43
CA TYR A 584 -43.09 -12.48 8.71
C TYR A 584 -42.25 -13.57 8.01
N THR A 585 -41.83 -13.27 6.77
CA THR A 585 -41.02 -14.16 5.93
C THR A 585 -39.56 -13.73 5.94
N GLY A 586 -38.64 -14.69 5.78
CA GLY A 586 -37.26 -14.38 5.40
C GLY A 586 -37.18 -13.60 4.08
N ARG A 587 -36.00 -13.06 3.75
CA ARG A 587 -35.80 -12.30 2.52
C ARG A 587 -35.53 -13.22 1.32
N THR A 588 -36.16 -12.94 0.18
CA THR A 588 -35.93 -13.68 -1.08
C THR A 588 -34.52 -13.44 -1.60
N GLY A 589 -33.87 -14.49 -2.11
CA GLY A 589 -32.53 -14.38 -2.69
C GLY A 589 -32.52 -13.60 -4.00
N LEU A 590 -33.10 -14.20 -5.05
CA LEU A 590 -33.05 -13.69 -6.42
C LEU A 590 -34.43 -13.39 -6.98
N LEU A 591 -34.59 -12.27 -7.66
CA LEU A 591 -35.72 -11.99 -8.56
C LEU A 591 -35.22 -11.88 -10.00
N VAL A 592 -35.94 -12.50 -10.94
CA VAL A 592 -35.78 -12.29 -12.38
C VAL A 592 -37.10 -11.77 -12.94
N SER A 593 -37.17 -10.46 -13.20
CA SER A 593 -38.37 -9.81 -13.77
C SER A 593 -38.09 -9.34 -15.20
N GLY A 594 -38.92 -9.82 -16.13
CA GLY A 594 -38.89 -9.42 -17.55
C GLY A 594 -37.52 -9.49 -18.24
N GLY A 595 -37.04 -10.68 -18.57
CA GLY A 595 -35.76 -10.88 -19.26
C GLY A 595 -35.16 -12.26 -19.03
N THR A 596 -33.91 -12.45 -19.47
CA THR A 596 -33.20 -13.75 -19.45
C THR A 596 -31.94 -13.70 -18.59
N LEU A 597 -31.90 -14.49 -17.50
CA LEU A 597 -30.65 -14.76 -16.79
C LEU A 597 -29.93 -15.94 -17.47
N THR A 598 -28.79 -15.69 -18.09
CA THR A 598 -28.03 -16.68 -18.86
C THR A 598 -26.83 -17.20 -18.07
N LEU A 599 -26.77 -18.51 -17.85
CA LEU A 599 -25.67 -19.21 -17.22
C LEU A 599 -24.65 -19.68 -18.27
N ASP A 600 -23.45 -19.12 -18.27
CA ASP A 600 -22.38 -19.47 -19.21
C ASP A 600 -21.89 -20.92 -19.07
N ARG A 601 -21.01 -21.38 -19.97
CA ARG A 601 -20.39 -22.71 -19.83
C ARG A 601 -19.60 -22.78 -18.53
N ASN A 602 -19.73 -23.91 -17.83
CA ASN A 602 -19.09 -24.18 -16.54
C ASN A 602 -19.46 -23.20 -15.41
N SER A 603 -20.48 -22.35 -15.58
CA SER A 603 -20.95 -21.50 -14.49
C SER A 603 -21.83 -22.31 -13.51
N LEU A 604 -21.82 -21.88 -12.25
CA LEU A 604 -22.70 -22.37 -11.19
C LEU A 604 -23.45 -21.17 -10.61
N LEU A 605 -24.77 -21.27 -10.51
CA LEU A 605 -25.60 -20.36 -9.73
C LEU A 605 -26.27 -21.15 -8.61
N ALA A 606 -25.93 -20.86 -7.36
CA ALA A 606 -26.50 -21.47 -6.17
C ALA A 606 -27.25 -20.42 -5.33
N VAL A 607 -28.57 -20.54 -5.23
CA VAL A 607 -29.43 -19.56 -4.57
C VAL A 607 -30.15 -20.18 -3.37
N TYR A 608 -30.22 -19.42 -2.28
CA TYR A 608 -30.78 -19.84 -1.00
C TYR A 608 -31.79 -18.80 -0.50
N GLY A 609 -33.01 -19.22 -0.18
CA GLY A 609 -33.98 -18.38 0.52
C GLY A 609 -33.59 -18.19 2.00
N GLY A 610 -33.86 -17.01 2.55
CA GLY A 610 -33.68 -16.74 3.98
C GLY A 610 -34.72 -17.41 4.87
N GLY A 611 -34.38 -17.62 6.15
CA GLY A 611 -35.24 -18.25 7.16
C GLY A 611 -34.64 -19.52 7.79
N MET A 612 -33.32 -19.63 7.87
CA MET A 612 -32.62 -20.85 8.31
C MET A 612 -32.56 -21.04 9.83
N GLN A 613 -32.90 -20.01 10.61
CA GLN A 613 -32.90 -20.06 12.09
C GLN A 613 -34.32 -19.81 12.62
N MET A 614 -34.56 -20.18 13.89
CA MET A 614 -35.81 -19.93 14.66
C MET A 614 -36.26 -18.45 14.71
N ALA A 615 -35.46 -17.56 14.15
CA ALA A 615 -35.77 -16.18 13.83
C ALA A 615 -36.98 -16.01 12.90
N ALA A 616 -37.14 -16.84 11.85
CA ALA A 616 -38.17 -16.62 10.83
C ALA A 616 -39.40 -17.51 11.02
N THR A 617 -40.59 -16.91 10.97
CA THR A 617 -41.87 -17.62 11.07
C THR A 617 -42.14 -18.46 9.81
N ALA A 618 -41.91 -17.86 8.64
CA ALA A 618 -42.10 -18.47 7.32
C ALA A 618 -40.82 -18.37 6.46
N GLY A 619 -40.56 -19.40 5.66
CA GLY A 619 -39.40 -19.47 4.78
C GLY A 619 -39.53 -18.60 3.53
N ALA A 620 -38.42 -18.02 3.08
CA ALA A 620 -38.37 -17.23 1.85
C ALA A 620 -38.15 -18.09 0.60
N ASP A 621 -38.65 -17.61 -0.53
CA ASP A 621 -38.30 -18.21 -1.82
C ASP A 621 -36.81 -18.01 -2.12
N ALA A 622 -36.16 -18.99 -2.75
CA ALA A 622 -34.79 -18.79 -3.23
C ALA A 622 -34.79 -17.90 -4.48
N ILE A 623 -35.64 -18.25 -5.45
CA ILE A 623 -35.76 -17.55 -6.74
C ILE A 623 -37.23 -17.22 -7.01
N GLN A 624 -37.51 -15.95 -7.33
CA GLN A 624 -38.80 -15.50 -7.86
C GLN A 624 -38.67 -15.15 -9.35
N LEU A 625 -39.58 -15.67 -10.18
CA LEU A 625 -39.68 -15.32 -11.59
C LEU A 625 -40.91 -14.45 -11.84
N ASP A 626 -40.75 -13.23 -12.34
CA ASP A 626 -41.84 -12.41 -12.85
C ASP A 626 -41.73 -12.30 -14.37
N ARG A 627 -42.26 -13.31 -15.05
CA ARG A 627 -42.20 -13.46 -16.51
C ARG A 627 -40.77 -13.43 -17.06
N GLY A 628 -39.79 -13.83 -16.24
CA GLY A 628 -38.38 -13.97 -16.59
C GLY A 628 -37.97 -15.42 -16.76
N ASP A 629 -36.92 -15.66 -17.53
CA ASP A 629 -36.38 -16.99 -17.82
C ASP A 629 -34.95 -17.12 -17.27
N ILE A 630 -34.57 -18.33 -16.82
CA ILE A 630 -33.17 -18.69 -16.52
C ILE A 630 -32.73 -19.76 -17.51
N THR A 631 -31.68 -19.49 -18.28
CA THR A 631 -31.26 -20.34 -19.41
C THR A 631 -29.75 -20.55 -19.46
N GLY A 632 -29.26 -21.41 -20.35
CA GLY A 632 -27.84 -21.51 -20.69
C GLY A 632 -27.23 -22.89 -20.44
N SER A 633 -25.90 -22.95 -20.38
CA SER A 633 -25.13 -24.19 -20.26
C SER A 633 -24.57 -24.46 -18.86
N GLY A 634 -24.77 -23.54 -17.91
CA GLY A 634 -24.35 -23.71 -16.52
C GLY A 634 -25.28 -24.60 -15.69
N THR A 635 -24.92 -24.73 -14.41
CA THR A 635 -25.70 -25.47 -13.39
C THR A 635 -26.44 -24.50 -12.47
N LEU A 636 -27.72 -24.79 -12.21
CA LEU A 636 -28.55 -24.10 -11.23
C LEU A 636 -28.75 -24.98 -9.99
N VAL A 637 -28.60 -24.39 -8.80
CA VAL A 637 -29.01 -24.95 -7.52
C VAL A 637 -29.91 -23.92 -6.84
N ALA A 638 -31.08 -24.34 -6.36
CA ALA A 638 -31.99 -23.45 -5.62
C ALA A 638 -32.56 -24.18 -4.39
N VAL A 639 -32.46 -23.57 -3.22
CA VAL A 639 -32.95 -24.12 -1.95
C VAL A 639 -33.80 -23.08 -1.23
N GLY A 640 -35.09 -23.36 -1.06
CA GLY A 640 -36.00 -22.48 -0.31
C GLY A 640 -35.63 -22.39 1.18
N GLY A 641 -35.96 -21.27 1.80
CA GLY A 641 -35.74 -21.04 3.23
C GLY A 641 -36.71 -21.84 4.11
N ASP A 642 -36.37 -22.04 5.38
CA ASP A 642 -37.20 -22.83 6.30
C ASP A 642 -38.29 -21.98 6.99
N GLY A 643 -39.41 -22.63 7.33
CA GLY A 643 -40.47 -22.04 8.15
C GLY A 643 -40.50 -22.67 9.55
N SER A 644 -40.24 -21.87 10.59
CA SER A 644 -40.17 -22.38 11.97
C SER A 644 -41.56 -22.61 12.61
N TYR A 645 -42.61 -21.98 12.08
CA TYR A 645 -44.00 -22.11 12.54
C TYR A 645 -45.05 -22.12 11.41
N ASP A 646 -44.64 -21.71 10.20
CA ASP A 646 -45.46 -21.60 8.99
C ASP A 646 -44.75 -22.38 7.85
N ARG A 647 -45.16 -22.15 6.60
CA ARG A 647 -44.64 -22.84 5.42
C ARG A 647 -43.14 -22.63 5.21
N GLY A 648 -42.50 -23.64 4.63
CA GLY A 648 -41.19 -23.47 3.99
C GLY A 648 -41.31 -22.66 2.69
N GLY A 649 -40.23 -21.98 2.31
CA GLY A 649 -40.17 -21.17 1.09
C GLY A 649 -39.91 -22.02 -0.15
N ASP A 650 -40.33 -21.55 -1.32
CA ASP A 650 -40.17 -22.30 -2.58
C ASP A 650 -38.72 -22.20 -3.10
N ALA A 651 -38.22 -23.24 -3.76
CA ALA A 651 -36.94 -23.13 -4.47
C ALA A 651 -37.06 -22.17 -5.66
N VAL A 652 -38.12 -22.30 -6.47
CA VAL A 652 -38.43 -21.36 -7.56
C VAL A 652 -39.93 -21.10 -7.63
N SER A 653 -40.34 -19.84 -7.46
CA SER A 653 -41.75 -19.42 -7.51
C SER A 653 -42.03 -18.42 -8.63
N GLY A 654 -43.30 -17.99 -8.76
CA GLY A 654 -43.74 -17.05 -9.78
C GLY A 654 -44.10 -17.68 -11.14
N ARG A 655 -43.71 -17.03 -12.24
CA ARG A 655 -43.99 -17.41 -13.63
C ARG A 655 -42.75 -17.25 -14.50
N GLY A 656 -42.30 -18.31 -15.16
CA GLY A 656 -41.09 -18.28 -16.01
C GLY A 656 -40.60 -19.64 -16.45
N THR A 657 -39.47 -19.70 -17.18
CA THR A 657 -38.85 -20.93 -17.69
C THR A 657 -37.48 -21.18 -17.09
N LEU A 658 -37.17 -22.44 -16.76
CA LEU A 658 -35.81 -22.90 -16.47
C LEU A 658 -35.32 -23.82 -17.61
N SER A 659 -34.32 -23.35 -18.36
CA SER A 659 -33.71 -24.06 -19.49
C SER A 659 -32.18 -24.03 -19.43
N VAL A 660 -31.65 -24.54 -18.31
CA VAL A 660 -30.22 -24.70 -18.03
C VAL A 660 -29.76 -26.15 -18.30
N ALA A 661 -28.44 -26.40 -18.29
CA ALA A 661 -27.90 -27.76 -18.51
C ALA A 661 -28.24 -28.74 -17.38
N LYS A 662 -28.17 -28.28 -16.13
CA LYS A 662 -28.56 -29.02 -14.92
C LYS A 662 -29.25 -28.08 -13.94
N ALA A 663 -30.33 -28.53 -13.30
CA ALA A 663 -31.01 -27.80 -12.24
C ALA A 663 -31.36 -28.73 -11.08
N TYR A 664 -31.05 -28.31 -9.85
CA TYR A 664 -31.31 -29.05 -8.61
C TYR A 664 -32.10 -28.14 -7.67
N LEU A 665 -33.37 -28.48 -7.44
CA LEU A 665 -34.35 -27.59 -6.81
C LEU A 665 -34.94 -28.28 -5.56
N GLN A 666 -34.78 -27.66 -4.40
CA GLN A 666 -35.21 -28.18 -3.11
C GLN A 666 -36.08 -27.15 -2.37
N GLY A 667 -37.36 -27.45 -2.18
CA GLY A 667 -38.23 -26.63 -1.32
C GLY A 667 -37.72 -26.60 0.13
N GLY A 668 -37.92 -25.47 0.82
CA GLY A 668 -37.57 -25.32 2.23
C GLY A 668 -38.48 -26.14 3.16
N ALA A 669 -37.99 -26.55 4.31
CA ALA A 669 -38.73 -27.37 5.26
C ALA A 669 -39.65 -26.54 6.17
N SER A 670 -40.61 -27.21 6.82
CA SER A 670 -41.54 -26.59 7.78
C SER A 670 -41.62 -27.40 9.08
N PHE A 671 -41.61 -26.72 10.22
CA PHE A 671 -41.57 -27.30 11.58
C PHE A 671 -42.60 -26.64 12.51
N ASN A 672 -42.84 -27.25 13.68
CA ASN A 672 -43.61 -26.77 14.84
C ASN A 672 -45.05 -26.21 14.63
N GLY A 673 -45.56 -26.10 13.40
CA GLY A 673 -46.87 -25.53 13.11
C GLY A 673 -48.06 -26.46 13.45
N THR A 674 -49.18 -25.88 13.87
CA THR A 674 -50.45 -26.59 14.13
C THR A 674 -51.46 -26.52 12.98
N ALA A 675 -51.34 -25.53 12.07
CA ALA A 675 -52.30 -25.31 10.97
C ALA A 675 -51.69 -25.32 9.55
N PHE A 676 -50.41 -24.96 9.37
CA PHE A 676 -49.78 -24.77 8.05
C PHE A 676 -48.48 -25.57 7.88
N ARG A 677 -48.55 -26.89 8.09
CA ARG A 677 -47.44 -27.82 7.81
C ARG A 677 -47.28 -28.08 6.31
N THR A 678 -46.77 -27.08 5.59
CA THR A 678 -46.49 -27.21 4.16
C THR A 678 -45.04 -26.84 3.92
N GLY A 679 -44.21 -27.82 3.57
CA GLY A 679 -42.88 -27.52 3.04
C GLY A 679 -43.01 -26.80 1.70
N GLY A 680 -42.03 -25.96 1.38
CA GLY A 680 -42.02 -25.21 0.12
C GLY A 680 -41.92 -26.12 -1.10
N LYS A 681 -42.23 -25.60 -2.27
CA LYS A 681 -42.20 -26.36 -3.52
C LYS A 681 -40.84 -26.29 -4.20
N ALA A 682 -40.46 -27.37 -4.88
CA ALA A 682 -39.31 -27.33 -5.78
C ALA A 682 -39.53 -26.32 -6.92
N VAL A 683 -40.75 -26.28 -7.45
CA VAL A 683 -41.24 -25.29 -8.41
C VAL A 683 -42.74 -25.07 -8.20
N THR A 684 -43.22 -23.84 -8.31
CA THR A 684 -44.67 -23.57 -8.36
C THR A 684 -45.24 -23.79 -9.76
N THR A 685 -46.57 -23.90 -9.87
CA THR A 685 -47.30 -24.22 -11.11
C THR A 685 -47.02 -23.26 -12.28
N GLY A 686 -46.57 -22.02 -12.00
CA GLY A 686 -46.22 -21.06 -13.05
C GLY A 686 -44.82 -21.24 -13.66
N VAL A 687 -43.99 -22.13 -13.12
CA VAL A 687 -42.58 -22.29 -13.49
C VAL A 687 -42.36 -23.54 -14.34
N TYR A 688 -42.01 -23.36 -15.62
CA TYR A 688 -41.71 -24.46 -16.53
C TYR A 688 -40.26 -24.92 -16.40
N ALA A 689 -40.04 -26.04 -15.71
CA ALA A 689 -38.72 -26.61 -15.45
C ALA A 689 -38.66 -28.12 -15.79
N PRO A 690 -38.62 -28.51 -17.07
CA PRO A 690 -38.76 -29.91 -17.49
C PRO A 690 -37.52 -30.79 -17.23
N LYS A 691 -36.32 -30.19 -17.11
CA LYS A 691 -35.04 -30.89 -16.93
C LYS A 691 -34.47 -30.79 -15.50
N ALA A 692 -35.24 -30.25 -14.56
CA ALA A 692 -34.79 -30.06 -13.19
C ALA A 692 -35.03 -31.32 -12.35
N VAL A 693 -34.05 -31.67 -11.52
CA VAL A 693 -34.21 -32.58 -10.38
C VAL A 693 -34.90 -31.80 -9.27
N LYS A 694 -36.01 -32.32 -8.73
CA LYS A 694 -36.97 -31.57 -7.91
C LYS A 694 -37.36 -32.36 -6.68
N ASN A 695 -37.20 -31.76 -5.51
CA ASN A 695 -37.76 -32.24 -4.25
C ASN A 695 -38.53 -31.12 -3.56
N ASP A 696 -39.77 -31.40 -3.18
CA ASP A 696 -40.50 -30.50 -2.29
C ASP A 696 -39.88 -30.54 -0.88
N GLY A 697 -40.19 -29.50 -0.11
CA GLY A 697 -39.79 -29.36 1.28
C GLY A 697 -40.45 -30.40 2.17
N PRO A 698 -39.69 -31.09 3.04
CA PRO A 698 -40.25 -31.98 4.05
C PRO A 698 -40.92 -31.20 5.18
N THR A 699 -41.83 -31.87 5.89
CA THR A 699 -42.54 -31.34 7.05
C THR A 699 -42.27 -32.22 8.26
N TYR A 700 -41.98 -31.60 9.41
CA TYR A 700 -41.66 -32.32 10.64
C TYR A 700 -42.51 -31.82 11.81
N ARG A 701 -42.67 -32.64 12.85
CA ARG A 701 -43.45 -32.24 14.04
C ARG A 701 -42.69 -31.25 14.91
N ASN A 702 -41.36 -31.39 14.97
CA ASN A 702 -40.46 -30.58 15.78
C ASN A 702 -39.06 -30.52 15.16
N GLU A 703 -38.20 -29.61 15.65
CA GLU A 703 -36.84 -29.43 15.11
C GLU A 703 -35.93 -30.67 15.26
N ARG A 704 -36.14 -31.52 16.27
CA ARG A 704 -35.29 -32.71 16.51
C ARG A 704 -35.45 -33.79 15.44
N GLU A 705 -36.55 -33.77 14.71
CA GLU A 705 -36.83 -34.66 13.58
C GLU A 705 -36.16 -34.17 12.27
N ASN A 706 -35.58 -32.96 12.24
CA ASN A 706 -34.97 -32.36 11.06
C ASN A 706 -33.58 -32.98 10.75
N PRO A 707 -33.39 -33.72 9.64
CA PRO A 707 -32.08 -34.19 9.20
C PRO A 707 -31.17 -33.07 8.66
N ARG A 708 -31.68 -31.82 8.62
CA ARG A 708 -31.08 -30.59 8.09
C ARG A 708 -30.69 -30.73 6.62
N ILE A 709 -31.56 -30.27 5.73
CA ILE A 709 -31.24 -30.05 4.30
C ILE A 709 -29.88 -29.30 4.24
N PRO A 710 -28.88 -29.75 3.47
CA PRO A 710 -27.61 -29.02 3.35
C PRO A 710 -27.82 -27.61 2.81
N ARG A 711 -27.23 -26.58 3.44
CA ARG A 711 -27.34 -25.17 3.03
C ARG A 711 -26.07 -24.39 3.31
N TRP A 712 -26.04 -23.16 2.81
CA TRP A 712 -25.05 -22.17 3.17
C TRP A 712 -25.32 -21.54 4.56
N THR A 713 -24.93 -22.25 5.62
CA THR A 713 -25.26 -21.92 7.02
C THR A 713 -24.37 -20.85 7.68
N SER A 714 -23.19 -20.56 7.11
CA SER A 714 -22.21 -19.62 7.65
C SER A 714 -21.57 -18.81 6.54
N SER A 715 -21.23 -17.55 6.78
CA SER A 715 -20.48 -16.73 5.82
C SER A 715 -19.09 -17.27 5.52
N ALA A 716 -18.56 -18.21 6.32
CA ALA A 716 -17.25 -18.83 6.10
C ALA A 716 -17.16 -19.65 4.79
N PRO A 717 -16.03 -19.62 4.04
CA PRO A 717 -16.00 -20.12 2.66
C PRO A 717 -16.16 -21.64 2.55
N GLY A 718 -15.83 -22.38 3.61
CA GLY A 718 -16.01 -23.84 3.69
C GLY A 718 -17.48 -24.31 3.75
N TYR A 719 -18.44 -23.39 3.81
CA TYR A 719 -19.88 -23.69 3.88
C TYR A 719 -20.64 -23.36 2.58
N LEU A 720 -19.94 -23.11 1.46
CA LEU A 720 -20.53 -22.85 0.14
C LEU A 720 -21.02 -24.15 -0.53
N ASP A 721 -22.05 -24.75 0.06
CA ASP A 721 -22.28 -26.20 0.02
C ASP A 721 -23.10 -26.74 -1.18
N ALA A 722 -22.90 -26.16 -2.36
CA ALA A 722 -23.63 -26.55 -3.57
C ALA A 722 -23.48 -28.04 -3.92
N GLN A 723 -22.33 -28.65 -3.64
CA GLN A 723 -22.08 -30.07 -3.97
C GLN A 723 -22.80 -31.05 -3.02
N ARG A 724 -22.96 -30.74 -1.72
CA ARG A 724 -23.77 -31.60 -0.84
C ARG A 724 -25.25 -31.45 -1.15
N ILE A 725 -25.71 -30.31 -1.65
CA ILE A 725 -27.10 -30.13 -2.14
C ILE A 725 -27.34 -30.93 -3.41
N ILE A 726 -26.44 -30.85 -4.39
CA ILE A 726 -26.50 -31.66 -5.61
C ILE A 726 -26.57 -33.15 -5.23
N SER A 727 -25.71 -33.59 -4.32
CA SER A 727 -25.70 -34.98 -3.80
C SER A 727 -27.01 -35.35 -3.10
N TYR A 728 -27.50 -34.50 -2.19
CA TYR A 728 -28.72 -34.71 -1.40
C TYR A 728 -29.98 -34.80 -2.29
N VAL A 729 -30.16 -33.84 -3.20
CA VAL A 729 -31.31 -33.78 -4.12
C VAL A 729 -31.29 -34.96 -5.10
N THR A 730 -30.10 -35.35 -5.58
CA THR A 730 -29.94 -36.52 -6.46
C THR A 730 -30.23 -37.84 -5.71
N ALA A 731 -29.75 -38.00 -4.48
CA ALA A 731 -29.96 -39.21 -3.70
C ALA A 731 -31.45 -39.47 -3.38
N GLN A 732 -32.22 -38.40 -3.12
CA GLN A 732 -33.65 -38.49 -2.81
C GLN A 732 -34.55 -38.71 -4.06
N THR A 733 -34.04 -38.43 -5.26
CA THR A 733 -34.77 -38.68 -6.52
C THR A 733 -34.36 -39.98 -7.22
N ALA A 734 -33.38 -40.71 -6.68
CA ALA A 734 -33.03 -42.04 -7.15
C ALA A 734 -34.20 -43.02 -6.88
N PRO A 735 -34.56 -43.90 -7.83
CA PRO A 735 -35.59 -44.91 -7.61
C PRO A 735 -35.16 -45.84 -6.47
N THR A 736 -35.96 -45.93 -5.41
CA THR A 736 -35.65 -46.72 -4.24
C THR A 736 -35.68 -48.22 -4.57
N ALA A 737 -34.49 -48.82 -4.68
CA ALA A 737 -34.35 -50.26 -4.57
C ALA A 737 -34.87 -50.69 -3.18
N LYS A 738 -36.03 -51.35 -3.17
CA LYS A 738 -36.77 -51.74 -1.96
C LYS A 738 -35.89 -52.60 -1.05
N PRO A 739 -35.52 -52.14 0.16
CA PRO A 739 -34.75 -52.98 1.08
C PRO A 739 -35.66 -54.09 1.61
N THR A 740 -35.31 -55.34 1.35
CA THR A 740 -35.85 -56.49 2.08
C THR A 740 -35.30 -56.47 3.51
N GLN A 741 -36.17 -56.19 4.48
CA GLN A 741 -35.88 -56.38 5.91
C GLN A 741 -36.26 -57.81 6.33
N PRO A 742 -35.39 -58.55 7.05
CA PRO A 742 -35.79 -59.73 7.81
C PRO A 742 -36.68 -59.30 8.99
N GLY A 743 -37.67 -60.11 9.37
CA GLY A 743 -38.68 -59.73 10.35
C GLY A 743 -38.42 -60.17 11.80
N SER A 744 -39.10 -59.51 12.73
CA SER A 744 -39.44 -60.00 14.08
C SER A 744 -40.79 -59.39 14.53
N GLY A 745 -41.58 -60.13 15.32
CA GLY A 745 -43.02 -59.87 15.57
C GLY A 745 -43.35 -58.70 16.51
N LYS A 746 -44.53 -58.04 16.39
CA LYS A 746 -45.88 -58.36 16.99
C LYS A 746 -46.06 -57.82 18.44
N PRO A 747 -47.30 -57.57 18.94
CA PRO A 747 -48.50 -56.97 18.30
C PRO A 747 -49.30 -55.99 19.23
N GLY A 748 -50.34 -55.31 18.70
CA GLY A 748 -51.38 -54.57 19.46
C GLY A 748 -51.54 -53.10 19.04
N ASP A 749 -52.73 -52.49 18.91
CA ASP A 749 -54.10 -53.01 19.08
C ASP A 749 -55.12 -52.29 18.15
N LYS A 750 -56.39 -52.75 18.12
CA LYS A 750 -57.51 -52.24 17.27
C LYS A 750 -58.10 -50.91 17.85
N ARG A 751 -59.03 -50.13 17.26
CA ARG A 751 -60.02 -50.26 16.15
C ARG A 751 -60.45 -48.84 15.62
N PRO A 752 -61.60 -48.57 14.94
CA PRO A 752 -61.63 -48.01 13.57
C PRO A 752 -62.24 -46.59 13.40
N GLY A 753 -62.16 -46.01 12.20
CA GLY A 753 -62.89 -44.76 11.87
C GLY A 753 -62.82 -44.35 10.39
N THR A 754 -63.88 -44.66 9.64
CA THR A 754 -64.15 -44.36 8.22
C THR A 754 -63.84 -42.94 7.73
N GLY A 755 -63.23 -42.83 6.54
CA GLY A 755 -63.19 -41.61 5.71
C GLY A 755 -63.13 -41.98 4.23
N GLN A 756 -64.15 -41.60 3.45
CA GLN A 756 -64.34 -42.08 2.07
C GLN A 756 -63.36 -41.44 1.06
N SER A 757 -62.77 -42.27 0.20
CA SER A 757 -62.13 -41.81 -1.04
C SER A 757 -63.19 -41.47 -2.09
N LYS A 758 -63.10 -40.27 -2.69
CA LYS A 758 -63.89 -39.86 -3.86
C LYS A 758 -62.96 -39.79 -5.10
N PRO A 759 -63.42 -40.12 -6.33
CA PRO A 759 -62.50 -40.43 -7.43
C PRO A 759 -61.87 -39.20 -8.08
N SER A 760 -60.68 -39.40 -8.67
CA SER A 760 -60.03 -38.44 -9.55
C SER A 760 -60.84 -38.20 -10.84
N GLY A 761 -61.10 -36.94 -11.18
CA GLY A 761 -61.59 -36.57 -12.51
C GLY A 761 -60.56 -36.90 -13.59
N LYS A 762 -61.02 -37.37 -14.75
CA LYS A 762 -60.17 -37.53 -15.94
C LYS A 762 -59.99 -36.17 -16.60
N ASN A 763 -58.75 -35.69 -16.74
CA ASN A 763 -58.48 -34.54 -17.61
C ASN A 763 -58.74 -34.92 -19.07
N THR A 764 -59.41 -34.04 -19.81
CA THR A 764 -59.71 -34.24 -21.23
C THR A 764 -58.69 -33.49 -22.07
N VAL A 765 -57.90 -34.22 -22.87
CA VAL A 765 -56.93 -33.66 -23.80
C VAL A 765 -57.55 -33.45 -25.19
N TYR A 766 -57.22 -32.32 -25.81
CA TYR A 766 -57.73 -31.89 -27.11
C TYR A 766 -56.61 -31.94 -28.16
N THR A 767 -56.96 -32.25 -29.42
CA THR A 767 -55.97 -32.45 -30.49
C THR A 767 -55.65 -31.15 -31.23
N VAL A 768 -54.38 -31.00 -31.61
CA VAL A 768 -53.84 -29.87 -32.37
C VAL A 768 -53.49 -30.36 -33.77
N ARG A 769 -54.08 -29.76 -34.81
CA ARG A 769 -53.79 -30.08 -36.21
C ARG A 769 -53.08 -28.92 -36.87
N VAL A 770 -51.96 -29.18 -37.54
CA VAL A 770 -51.29 -28.18 -38.39
C VAL A 770 -51.58 -28.54 -39.84
N SER A 771 -52.20 -27.63 -40.59
CA SER A 771 -52.38 -27.78 -42.03
C SER A 771 -51.05 -27.57 -42.76
N ALA A 772 -50.82 -28.34 -43.84
CA ALA A 772 -49.70 -28.11 -44.72
C ALA A 772 -49.77 -26.69 -45.32
N ALA A 773 -48.64 -25.99 -45.35
CA ALA A 773 -48.50 -24.68 -45.97
C ALA A 773 -47.46 -24.77 -47.11
N SER A 774 -47.64 -23.97 -48.15
CA SER A 774 -46.65 -23.83 -49.23
C SER A 774 -45.71 -22.66 -48.92
N HIS A 775 -44.43 -22.80 -49.27
CA HIS A 775 -43.39 -21.77 -49.08
C HIS A 775 -43.05 -21.41 -47.63
N GLY A 776 -43.30 -22.33 -46.71
CA GLY A 776 -42.92 -22.24 -45.31
C GLY A 776 -43.60 -23.31 -44.47
N SER A 777 -43.14 -23.49 -43.23
CA SER A 777 -43.72 -24.45 -42.30
C SER A 777 -44.15 -23.81 -40.98
N VAL A 778 -45.14 -24.43 -40.33
CA VAL A 778 -45.49 -24.16 -38.94
C VAL A 778 -45.25 -25.44 -38.15
N SER A 779 -44.64 -25.33 -36.97
CA SER A 779 -44.48 -26.46 -36.05
C SER A 779 -45.00 -26.11 -34.66
N VAL A 780 -45.69 -27.09 -34.07
CA VAL A 780 -46.11 -27.11 -32.67
C VAL A 780 -45.47 -28.34 -32.03
N LYS A 781 -45.00 -28.22 -30.79
CA LYS A 781 -44.27 -29.31 -30.12
C LYS A 781 -45.21 -30.43 -29.69
N ASP A 782 -46.39 -30.06 -29.21
CA ASP A 782 -47.33 -30.95 -28.55
C ASP A 782 -48.59 -31.06 -29.44
N SER A 783 -48.86 -32.26 -29.96
CA SER A 783 -50.01 -32.53 -30.85
C SER A 783 -51.33 -32.70 -30.11
N GLN A 784 -51.29 -32.74 -28.77
CA GLN A 784 -52.43 -32.77 -27.87
C GLN A 784 -52.13 -31.94 -26.61
N ALA A 785 -53.14 -31.29 -26.04
CA ALA A 785 -53.01 -30.43 -24.86
C ALA A 785 -54.36 -30.30 -24.11
N GLU A 786 -54.33 -29.94 -22.82
CA GLU A 786 -55.52 -29.71 -21.99
C GLU A 786 -56.09 -28.29 -22.20
N GLU A 787 -57.34 -28.04 -21.79
CA GLU A 787 -57.91 -26.68 -21.84
C GLU A 787 -57.10 -25.72 -20.96
N GLY A 788 -56.74 -24.56 -21.52
CA GLY A 788 -55.93 -23.54 -20.86
C GLY A 788 -54.42 -23.67 -21.07
N ASP A 789 -53.93 -24.80 -21.60
CA ASP A 789 -52.51 -24.97 -21.92
C ASP A 789 -52.03 -23.92 -22.93
N LEU A 790 -50.81 -23.39 -22.73
CA LEU A 790 -50.24 -22.36 -23.59
C LEU A 790 -49.30 -22.95 -24.65
N LEU A 791 -49.85 -23.22 -25.84
CA LEU A 791 -49.09 -23.83 -26.93
C LEU A 791 -48.21 -22.80 -27.66
N ARG A 792 -47.04 -23.26 -28.10
CA ARG A 792 -46.01 -22.47 -28.79
C ARG A 792 -45.90 -22.91 -30.24
N LEU A 793 -46.01 -21.95 -31.15
CA LEU A 793 -45.89 -22.12 -32.60
C LEU A 793 -44.60 -21.48 -33.09
N MET A 794 -43.83 -22.24 -33.86
CA MET A 794 -42.69 -21.74 -34.62
C MET A 794 -43.08 -21.70 -36.09
N VAL A 795 -42.92 -20.54 -36.72
CA VAL A 795 -43.11 -20.34 -38.15
C VAL A 795 -41.73 -20.30 -38.80
N LYS A 796 -41.58 -20.91 -39.97
CA LYS A 796 -40.34 -20.87 -40.75
C LYS A 796 -40.66 -20.66 -42.23
N PRO A 797 -40.62 -19.41 -42.74
CA PRO A 797 -40.72 -19.14 -44.17
C PRO A 797 -39.59 -19.81 -44.96
N GLU A 798 -39.83 -20.12 -46.23
CA GLU A 798 -38.77 -20.47 -47.18
C GLU A 798 -38.03 -19.21 -47.67
N LYS A 799 -36.84 -19.39 -48.24
CA LYS A 799 -35.98 -18.27 -48.66
C LYS A 799 -36.67 -17.43 -49.74
N GLY A 800 -36.82 -16.13 -49.48
CA GLY A 800 -37.50 -15.16 -50.37
C GLY A 800 -39.00 -15.04 -50.13
N TYR A 801 -39.53 -15.67 -49.07
CA TYR A 801 -40.93 -15.56 -48.64
C TYR A 801 -41.03 -15.05 -47.21
N VAL A 802 -42.13 -14.38 -46.89
CA VAL A 802 -42.49 -13.89 -45.56
C VAL A 802 -43.88 -14.38 -45.17
N LEU A 803 -44.14 -14.49 -43.86
CA LEU A 803 -45.46 -14.87 -43.36
C LEU A 803 -46.48 -13.77 -43.70
N ASN A 804 -47.56 -14.17 -44.38
CA ASN A 804 -48.67 -13.28 -44.74
C ASN A 804 -49.78 -13.35 -43.67
N GLN A 805 -50.21 -14.56 -43.33
CA GLN A 805 -51.28 -14.79 -42.36
C GLN A 805 -51.02 -16.07 -41.56
N LEU A 806 -51.32 -16.04 -40.26
CA LEU A 806 -51.34 -17.20 -39.37
C LEU A 806 -52.68 -17.20 -38.63
N THR A 807 -53.42 -18.30 -38.69
CA THR A 807 -54.69 -18.49 -37.98
C THR A 807 -54.65 -19.76 -37.15
N VAL A 808 -55.33 -19.71 -36.00
CA VAL A 808 -55.72 -20.88 -35.22
C VAL A 808 -57.24 -20.82 -35.08
N THR A 809 -57.93 -21.88 -35.46
CA THR A 809 -59.39 -22.01 -35.33
C THR A 809 -59.74 -23.18 -34.45
N ASP A 810 -60.81 -23.05 -33.66
CA ASP A 810 -61.39 -24.16 -32.92
C ASP A 810 -62.19 -25.10 -33.85
N GLN A 811 -62.69 -26.21 -33.30
CA GLN A 811 -63.47 -27.20 -34.04
C GLN A 811 -64.79 -26.64 -34.65
N LYS A 812 -65.24 -25.45 -34.24
CA LYS A 812 -66.40 -24.75 -34.79
C LYS A 812 -66.00 -23.64 -35.79
N GLY A 813 -64.73 -23.55 -36.15
CA GLY A 813 -64.20 -22.54 -37.08
C GLY A 813 -63.98 -21.16 -36.45
N LYS A 814 -64.17 -21.00 -35.14
CA LYS A 814 -63.99 -19.72 -34.44
C LYS A 814 -62.51 -19.44 -34.24
N ALA A 815 -62.07 -18.22 -34.55
CA ALA A 815 -60.68 -17.81 -34.38
C ALA A 815 -60.26 -17.80 -32.90
N VAL A 816 -59.15 -18.47 -32.58
CA VAL A 816 -58.49 -18.46 -31.28
C VAL A 816 -57.47 -17.32 -31.25
N LYS A 817 -57.43 -16.56 -30.15
CA LYS A 817 -56.56 -15.38 -30.02
C LYS A 817 -55.08 -15.76 -30.00
N LEU A 818 -54.38 -15.42 -31.09
CA LEU A 818 -52.92 -15.52 -31.20
C LEU A 818 -52.22 -14.33 -30.53
N THR A 819 -51.04 -14.59 -29.97
CA THR A 819 -50.11 -13.57 -29.45
C THR A 819 -48.73 -13.80 -30.05
N GLN A 820 -48.21 -12.83 -30.79
CA GLN A 820 -46.82 -12.87 -31.28
C GLN A 820 -45.85 -12.61 -30.12
N LYS A 821 -44.73 -13.35 -30.10
CA LYS A 821 -43.67 -13.22 -29.07
C LYS A 821 -42.35 -12.74 -29.65
N SER A 822 -42.06 -13.12 -30.89
CA SER A 822 -40.98 -12.55 -31.70
C SER A 822 -41.27 -12.79 -33.19
N GLU A 823 -40.35 -12.37 -34.07
CA GLU A 823 -40.51 -12.31 -35.53
C GLU A 823 -41.02 -13.60 -36.22
N ASN A 824 -40.83 -14.77 -35.60
CA ASN A 824 -41.29 -16.07 -36.13
C ASN A 824 -41.88 -17.00 -35.04
N LYS A 825 -42.34 -16.44 -33.91
CA LYS A 825 -42.84 -17.21 -32.75
C LYS A 825 -44.17 -16.67 -32.24
N TYR A 826 -45.15 -17.56 -32.10
CA TYR A 826 -46.52 -17.23 -31.67
C TYR A 826 -46.98 -18.15 -30.55
N THR A 827 -47.96 -17.71 -29.75
CA THR A 827 -48.60 -18.51 -28.71
C THR A 827 -50.12 -18.32 -28.69
N PHE A 828 -50.86 -19.37 -28.35
CA PHE A 828 -52.29 -19.30 -28.02
C PHE A 828 -52.59 -20.20 -26.81
N ALA A 829 -53.70 -19.95 -26.12
CA ALA A 829 -54.20 -20.83 -25.06
C ALA A 829 -55.21 -21.82 -25.66
N MET A 830 -55.08 -23.11 -25.32
CA MET A 830 -55.92 -24.17 -25.84
C MET A 830 -57.37 -24.00 -25.36
N PRO A 831 -58.37 -23.95 -26.26
CA PRO A 831 -59.78 -23.94 -25.88
C PRO A 831 -60.24 -25.35 -25.46
N ALA A 832 -61.47 -25.46 -24.93
CA ALA A 832 -62.18 -26.71 -24.64
C ALA A 832 -62.54 -27.57 -25.88
N SER A 833 -61.72 -27.57 -26.94
CA SER A 833 -61.96 -28.30 -28.18
C SER A 833 -60.68 -28.44 -29.00
N ALA A 834 -60.70 -29.36 -29.98
CA ALA A 834 -59.58 -29.49 -30.93
C ALA A 834 -59.40 -28.21 -31.77
N VAL A 835 -58.16 -27.93 -32.18
CA VAL A 835 -57.81 -26.74 -32.97
C VAL A 835 -57.09 -27.08 -34.27
N THR A 836 -57.26 -26.24 -35.29
CA THR A 836 -56.56 -26.30 -36.57
C THR A 836 -55.73 -25.05 -36.77
N ILE A 837 -54.49 -25.20 -37.24
CA ILE A 837 -53.49 -24.15 -37.42
C ILE A 837 -53.16 -24.04 -38.90
N GLN A 838 -53.29 -22.84 -39.47
CA GLN A 838 -53.05 -22.57 -40.89
C GLN A 838 -52.13 -21.36 -41.05
N ALA A 839 -51.22 -21.42 -42.02
CA ALA A 839 -50.38 -20.30 -42.40
C ALA A 839 -50.31 -20.13 -43.92
N SER A 840 -50.19 -18.88 -44.37
CA SER A 840 -49.90 -18.53 -45.76
C SER A 840 -48.66 -17.64 -45.83
N PHE A 841 -47.89 -17.79 -46.89
CA PHE A 841 -46.64 -17.06 -47.13
C PHE A 841 -46.71 -16.36 -48.49
N VAL A 842 -46.12 -15.15 -48.60
CA VAL A 842 -46.00 -14.39 -49.85
C VAL A 842 -44.55 -14.06 -50.14
N LYS A 843 -44.21 -13.81 -51.40
CA LYS A 843 -42.85 -13.40 -51.77
C LYS A 843 -42.51 -12.05 -51.15
N GLU A 844 -41.25 -11.89 -50.74
CA GLU A 844 -40.73 -10.69 -50.09
C GLU A 844 -40.86 -9.43 -50.97
N SER A 845 -40.84 -9.60 -52.30
CA SER A 845 -41.12 -8.54 -53.29
C SER A 845 -42.54 -7.96 -53.20
N ASP A 846 -43.51 -8.79 -52.81
CA ASP A 846 -44.93 -8.51 -52.95
C ASP A 846 -45.54 -7.97 -51.65
N ALA A 847 -44.81 -8.09 -50.53
CA ALA A 847 -45.23 -7.68 -49.19
C ALA A 847 -45.24 -6.16 -48.95
N ARG A 848 -44.85 -5.33 -49.92
CA ARG A 848 -44.65 -3.88 -49.72
C ARG A 848 -45.88 -3.02 -50.07
N LYS A 849 -46.90 -3.00 -49.21
CA LYS A 849 -47.80 -1.82 -49.08
C LYS A 849 -48.56 -1.72 -47.75
N PRO A 850 -48.05 -0.98 -46.75
CA PRO A 850 -48.85 -0.49 -45.63
C PRO A 850 -49.61 0.79 -46.03
N ALA A 851 -50.89 0.88 -45.67
CA ALA A 851 -51.68 2.10 -45.83
C ALA A 851 -51.40 3.11 -44.70
N LYS A 852 -51.57 4.41 -45.02
CA LYS A 852 -51.27 5.56 -44.14
C LYS A 852 -52.53 6.10 -43.45
N PRO A 853 -52.51 6.36 -42.13
CA PRO A 853 -53.33 7.41 -41.50
C PRO A 853 -52.59 8.76 -41.57
N ALA A 854 -53.31 9.88 -41.75
CA ALA A 854 -52.72 11.17 -42.08
C ALA A 854 -52.68 12.17 -40.91
N VAL A 855 -51.62 12.98 -40.87
CA VAL A 855 -51.50 14.30 -40.20
C VAL A 855 -50.70 15.21 -41.16
N PRO A 856 -50.99 16.54 -41.30
CA PRO A 856 -50.65 17.27 -42.52
C PRO A 856 -49.42 18.21 -42.48
N ALA A 857 -48.84 18.38 -43.68
CA ALA A 857 -48.13 19.52 -44.30
C ALA A 857 -47.06 20.35 -43.55
N THR A 858 -45.90 20.50 -44.23
CA THR A 858 -44.82 21.49 -44.02
C THR A 858 -44.84 22.54 -45.16
N PRO A 859 -44.25 23.74 -44.99
CA PRO A 859 -43.06 24.11 -45.82
C PRO A 859 -42.01 24.96 -45.01
N LEU A 860 -40.68 24.86 -45.11
CA LEU A 860 -39.68 24.84 -46.21
C LEU A 860 -39.09 26.23 -46.63
N VAL A 861 -37.89 26.57 -46.09
CA VAL A 861 -36.64 27.08 -46.79
C VAL A 861 -36.69 28.48 -47.48
N PRO A 862 -35.73 29.44 -47.29
CA PRO A 862 -34.31 29.34 -47.73
C PRO A 862 -33.23 30.07 -46.84
N ALA A 863 -31.99 30.26 -47.35
CA ALA A 863 -30.79 30.58 -46.57
C ALA A 863 -29.82 31.64 -47.18
N LYS A 864 -28.97 32.25 -46.32
CA LYS A 864 -27.64 32.92 -46.58
C LYS A 864 -27.71 34.29 -47.34
N PRO A 865 -26.99 35.39 -46.95
CA PRO A 865 -25.53 35.46 -46.75
C PRO A 865 -24.95 36.33 -45.60
N ALA A 866 -23.62 36.22 -45.41
CA ALA A 866 -22.75 37.11 -44.61
C ALA A 866 -22.19 38.24 -45.53
N ALA A 867 -21.48 39.31 -45.11
CA ALA A 867 -20.72 39.69 -43.90
C ALA A 867 -20.72 41.25 -43.81
N PRO A 868 -19.74 42.01 -43.26
CA PRO A 868 -18.68 41.75 -42.26
C PRO A 868 -18.64 42.77 -41.09
N VAL A 869 -17.90 42.47 -40.01
CA VAL A 869 -17.33 43.51 -39.11
C VAL A 869 -15.96 43.08 -38.56
N THR A 870 -15.02 44.02 -38.55
CA THR A 870 -13.63 43.92 -38.07
C THR A 870 -13.52 44.08 -36.54
N PRO A 871 -12.40 43.71 -35.89
CA PRO A 871 -12.33 43.59 -34.44
C PRO A 871 -11.95 44.90 -33.74
N THR A 872 -12.50 45.10 -32.54
CA THR A 872 -11.97 46.03 -31.54
C THR A 872 -11.65 45.27 -30.25
N VAL A 873 -10.47 45.56 -29.69
CA VAL A 873 -10.00 44.98 -28.42
C VAL A 873 -10.37 45.92 -27.28
N PRO A 874 -10.96 45.39 -26.20
CA PRO A 874 -10.78 45.95 -24.86
C PRO A 874 -10.08 44.94 -23.95
N THR A 875 -8.93 45.34 -23.41
CA THR A 875 -8.21 44.61 -22.36
C THR A 875 -8.78 44.92 -20.97
N THR A 876 -9.33 43.92 -20.26
CA THR A 876 -9.59 43.98 -18.81
C THR A 876 -9.30 42.62 -18.16
N PRO A 877 -8.66 42.53 -16.97
CA PRO A 877 -8.25 41.26 -16.37
C PRO A 877 -9.29 40.60 -15.44
N ALA A 878 -9.10 39.30 -15.23
CA ALA A 878 -9.52 38.46 -14.09
C ALA A 878 -11.00 38.03 -13.93
N ALA A 879 -11.20 36.71 -14.01
CA ALA A 879 -12.14 35.95 -13.18
C ALA A 879 -11.61 34.50 -13.02
N PRO A 880 -11.70 33.85 -11.84
CA PRO A 880 -11.26 32.47 -11.66
C PRO A 880 -12.24 31.50 -12.33
N VAL A 881 -11.72 30.55 -13.11
CA VAL A 881 -12.53 29.63 -13.92
C VAL A 881 -13.08 28.46 -13.10
N THR A 882 -14.41 28.30 -13.14
CA THR A 882 -15.15 27.14 -12.64
C THR A 882 -14.70 25.84 -13.33
N PRO A 883 -14.67 24.68 -12.66
CA PRO A 883 -14.40 23.39 -13.33
C PRO A 883 -15.44 23.12 -14.43
N ALA A 884 -14.96 23.03 -15.67
CA ALA A 884 -15.83 22.85 -16.82
C ALA A 884 -16.41 21.43 -16.90
N THR A 885 -17.68 21.34 -17.33
CA THR A 885 -18.26 20.17 -18.01
C THR A 885 -17.22 19.58 -18.97
N PRO A 886 -17.04 18.24 -19.05
CA PRO A 886 -16.07 17.63 -19.96
C PRO A 886 -16.31 18.15 -21.37
N ALA A 887 -15.35 18.92 -21.88
CA ALA A 887 -15.56 19.72 -23.07
C ALA A 887 -15.98 18.82 -24.25
N ALA A 888 -17.09 19.19 -24.90
CA ALA A 888 -17.40 18.66 -26.21
C ALA A 888 -16.20 18.96 -27.13
N VAL A 889 -15.87 18.01 -28.02
CA VAL A 889 -14.79 18.22 -28.99
C VAL A 889 -15.12 19.49 -29.79
N PRO A 890 -14.31 20.57 -29.75
CA PRO A 890 -14.68 21.86 -30.32
C PRO A 890 -14.62 21.88 -31.85
N PHE A 891 -14.29 20.74 -32.46
CA PHE A 891 -14.00 20.60 -33.88
C PHE A 891 -15.23 20.09 -34.66
N LYS A 892 -15.64 20.84 -35.68
CA LYS A 892 -16.83 20.53 -36.49
C LYS A 892 -16.65 19.33 -37.41
N ASP A 893 -15.40 18.96 -37.68
CA ASP A 893 -14.96 17.86 -38.53
C ASP A 893 -14.64 16.57 -37.76
N VAL A 894 -15.04 16.48 -36.48
CA VAL A 894 -14.90 15.26 -35.66
C VAL A 894 -16.23 14.96 -34.95
N SER A 895 -17.03 14.08 -35.55
CA SER A 895 -18.34 13.65 -35.07
C SER A 895 -18.23 12.65 -33.91
N PRO A 896 -19.16 12.63 -32.93
CA PRO A 896 -19.22 11.62 -31.87
C PRO A 896 -19.28 10.15 -32.34
N LYS A 897 -19.53 9.91 -33.63
CA LYS A 897 -19.53 8.56 -34.23
C LYS A 897 -18.19 8.18 -34.88
N ASP A 898 -17.25 9.12 -35.00
CA ASP A 898 -15.98 8.87 -35.69
C ASP A 898 -15.02 8.04 -34.83
N TYR A 899 -14.29 7.13 -35.47
CA TYR A 899 -13.36 6.21 -34.78
C TYR A 899 -12.30 6.91 -33.92
N CYS A 900 -11.99 8.17 -34.24
CA CYS A 900 -10.99 8.98 -33.54
C CYS A 900 -11.61 9.92 -32.49
N TYR A 901 -12.93 10.06 -32.36
CA TYR A 901 -13.57 11.06 -31.50
C TYR A 901 -13.05 11.04 -30.05
N ALA A 902 -13.04 9.87 -29.40
CA ALA A 902 -12.53 9.71 -28.04
C ALA A 902 -11.03 10.02 -27.93
N ALA A 903 -10.25 9.69 -28.97
CA ALA A 903 -8.82 9.98 -29.03
C ALA A 903 -8.54 11.48 -29.21
N VAL A 904 -9.34 12.17 -30.04
CA VAL A 904 -9.27 13.62 -30.23
C VAL A 904 -9.72 14.36 -28.97
N GLN A 905 -10.81 13.92 -28.32
CA GLN A 905 -11.25 14.47 -27.04
C GLN A 905 -10.18 14.33 -25.95
N TRP A 906 -9.56 13.15 -25.86
CA TRP A 906 -8.40 12.92 -24.98
C TRP A 906 -7.22 13.83 -25.30
N ALA A 907 -6.89 14.01 -26.58
CA ALA A 907 -5.75 14.79 -27.02
C ALA A 907 -5.93 16.30 -26.76
N VAL A 908 -7.14 16.83 -26.94
CA VAL A 908 -7.49 18.21 -26.58
C VAL A 908 -7.47 18.38 -25.06
N GLY A 909 -8.15 17.49 -24.32
CA GLY A 909 -8.23 17.58 -22.86
C GLY A 909 -6.89 17.45 -22.12
N ARG A 910 -5.84 16.93 -22.79
CA ARG A 910 -4.46 16.86 -22.28
C ARG A 910 -3.50 17.87 -22.94
N ASN A 911 -4.00 18.82 -23.73
CA ASN A 911 -3.17 19.76 -24.51
C ASN A 911 -2.13 19.09 -25.44
N VAL A 912 -2.36 17.84 -25.85
CA VAL A 912 -1.55 17.14 -26.85
C VAL A 912 -1.66 17.84 -28.21
N THR A 913 -2.86 18.31 -28.54
CA THR A 913 -3.16 19.07 -29.75
C THR A 913 -4.34 20.01 -29.54
N GLN A 914 -4.36 21.13 -30.25
CA GLN A 914 -5.44 22.12 -30.25
C GLN A 914 -6.16 22.18 -31.62
N GLY A 915 -5.94 21.18 -32.48
CA GLY A 915 -6.47 21.15 -33.84
C GLY A 915 -5.53 21.76 -34.88
N THR A 916 -6.06 22.03 -36.07
CA THR A 916 -5.45 22.88 -37.12
C THR A 916 -6.06 24.29 -37.13
N SER A 917 -7.24 24.44 -36.52
CA SER A 917 -7.87 25.71 -36.17
C SER A 917 -8.64 25.55 -34.86
N ALA A 918 -9.14 26.64 -34.28
CA ALA A 918 -9.98 26.59 -33.08
C ALA A 918 -11.25 25.72 -33.21
N ASN A 919 -11.69 25.38 -34.43
CA ASN A 919 -12.88 24.57 -34.70
C ASN A 919 -12.67 23.46 -35.75
N THR A 920 -11.43 23.11 -36.06
CA THR A 920 -11.08 22.08 -37.06
C THR A 920 -9.90 21.24 -36.55
N PHE A 921 -10.02 19.91 -36.57
CA PHE A 921 -8.94 18.99 -36.19
C PHE A 921 -8.08 18.52 -37.38
N SER A 922 -8.74 18.39 -38.53
CA SER A 922 -8.30 17.74 -39.76
C SER A 922 -7.94 16.24 -39.55
N PRO A 923 -8.90 15.37 -39.20
CA PRO A 923 -8.63 13.96 -38.88
C PRO A 923 -8.03 13.17 -40.06
N GLU A 924 -8.45 13.50 -41.28
CA GLU A 924 -8.01 12.81 -42.51
C GLU A 924 -6.81 13.49 -43.20
N ALA A 925 -6.33 14.63 -42.68
CA ALA A 925 -5.09 15.22 -43.18
C ALA A 925 -3.87 14.40 -42.75
N GLN A 926 -2.86 14.35 -43.62
CA GLN A 926 -1.63 13.60 -43.36
C GLN A 926 -0.84 14.19 -42.19
N CYS A 927 -0.25 13.31 -41.37
CA CYS A 927 0.51 13.70 -40.19
C CYS A 927 2.01 13.69 -40.47
N THR A 928 2.69 14.82 -40.22
CA THR A 928 4.15 14.91 -40.44
C THR A 928 4.93 14.35 -39.25
N ARG A 929 6.20 14.01 -39.48
CA ARG A 929 7.09 13.41 -38.48
C ARG A 929 7.33 14.33 -37.28
N ALA A 930 7.42 15.64 -37.52
CA ALA A 930 7.44 16.64 -36.45
C ALA A 930 6.15 16.62 -35.63
N GLN A 931 4.96 16.57 -36.26
CA GLN A 931 3.69 16.51 -35.55
C GLN A 931 3.57 15.26 -34.65
N VAL A 932 4.00 14.08 -35.12
CA VAL A 932 3.97 12.85 -34.31
C VAL A 932 4.87 12.96 -33.08
N VAL A 933 6.08 13.48 -33.24
CA VAL A 933 7.02 13.66 -32.12
C VAL A 933 6.51 14.73 -31.14
N THR A 934 5.92 15.84 -31.63
CA THR A 934 5.27 16.84 -30.78
C THR A 934 4.08 16.27 -30.02
N PHE A 935 3.26 15.39 -30.61
CA PHE A 935 2.16 14.73 -29.90
C PHE A 935 2.66 13.76 -28.83
N LEU A 936 3.72 12.98 -29.10
CA LEU A 936 4.36 12.12 -28.10
C LEU A 936 4.91 12.94 -26.93
N TRP A 937 5.66 14.00 -27.21
CA TRP A 937 6.24 14.89 -26.20
C TRP A 937 5.18 15.56 -25.32
N ARG A 938 4.10 16.08 -25.92
CA ARG A 938 3.01 16.69 -25.15
C ARG A 938 2.22 15.65 -24.34
N ALA A 939 2.02 14.44 -24.87
CA ALA A 939 1.42 13.33 -24.13
C ALA A 939 2.29 12.85 -22.95
N ALA A 940 3.61 13.07 -23.01
CA ALA A 940 4.55 12.88 -21.91
C ALA A 940 4.60 14.06 -20.91
N GLY A 941 3.75 15.08 -21.08
CA GLY A 941 3.71 16.27 -20.20
C GLY A 941 4.58 17.45 -20.66
N SER A 942 5.06 17.45 -21.90
CA SER A 942 5.99 18.46 -22.46
C SER A 942 7.28 18.67 -21.63
N PRO A 943 7.97 17.60 -21.18
CA PRO A 943 9.17 17.73 -20.34
C PRO A 943 10.27 18.52 -21.05
N ALA A 944 10.90 19.46 -20.35
CA ALA A 944 12.01 20.24 -20.88
C ALA A 944 13.21 19.32 -21.21
N PRO A 945 13.78 19.38 -22.43
CA PRO A 945 14.97 18.61 -22.78
C PRO A 945 16.18 19.12 -21.99
N LYS A 946 17.01 18.21 -21.47
CA LYS A 946 18.25 18.55 -20.76
C LYS A 946 19.32 19.05 -21.71
N ASN A 947 19.35 18.49 -22.92
CA ASN A 947 20.25 18.93 -23.98
C ASN A 947 19.43 19.56 -25.12
N ARG A 948 19.72 20.83 -25.43
CA ARG A 948 19.11 21.58 -26.54
C ARG A 948 19.98 21.58 -27.81
N THR A 949 21.00 20.72 -27.89
CA THR A 949 21.83 20.53 -29.09
C THR A 949 21.29 19.36 -29.92
N LEU A 950 20.88 19.63 -31.16
CA LEU A 950 20.44 18.60 -32.10
C LEU A 950 21.55 18.18 -33.08
N PRO A 951 21.62 16.90 -33.47
CA PRO A 951 22.45 16.44 -34.60
C PRO A 951 21.86 16.84 -35.96
N PHE A 952 20.58 17.26 -36.00
CA PHE A 952 19.84 17.55 -37.22
C PHE A 952 19.96 19.02 -37.63
N ARG A 953 20.24 19.27 -38.92
CA ARG A 953 20.39 20.64 -39.46
C ARG A 953 19.08 21.26 -39.96
N ASP A 954 18.05 20.44 -40.12
CA ASP A 954 16.73 20.77 -40.67
C ASP A 954 15.66 20.99 -39.58
N VAL A 955 16.07 21.07 -38.31
CA VAL A 955 15.24 21.51 -37.18
C VAL A 955 16.02 22.56 -36.40
N LYS A 956 15.52 23.80 -36.37
CA LYS A 956 16.21 24.99 -35.85
C LYS A 956 15.59 25.49 -34.56
N SER A 957 16.40 26.15 -33.73
CA SER A 957 15.91 26.80 -32.51
C SER A 957 14.84 27.83 -32.87
N GLY A 958 13.65 27.70 -32.28
CA GLY A 958 12.46 28.49 -32.63
C GLY A 958 11.40 27.71 -33.41
N ASP A 959 11.73 26.57 -34.04
CA ASP A 959 10.73 25.70 -34.66
C ASP A 959 9.78 25.13 -33.60
N TYR A 960 8.48 25.03 -33.90
CA TYR A 960 7.46 24.57 -32.93
C TYR A 960 7.74 23.16 -32.36
N CYS A 961 8.52 22.35 -33.08
CA CYS A 961 8.88 20.99 -32.70
C CYS A 961 10.26 20.89 -32.03
N TYR A 962 11.05 21.96 -31.94
CA TYR A 962 12.45 21.94 -31.51
C TYR A 962 12.66 21.20 -30.18
N ASP A 963 11.96 21.63 -29.11
CA ASP A 963 12.10 21.02 -27.78
C ASP A 963 11.58 19.57 -27.75
N ALA A 964 10.55 19.25 -28.54
CA ALA A 964 10.04 17.89 -28.70
C ALA A 964 11.04 16.97 -29.41
N VAL A 965 11.75 17.48 -30.41
CA VAL A 965 12.80 16.73 -31.13
C VAL A 965 14.04 16.57 -30.25
N CYS A 966 14.44 17.59 -29.49
CA CYS A 966 15.52 17.50 -28.50
C CYS A 966 15.23 16.39 -27.47
N TRP A 967 14.03 16.40 -26.89
CA TRP A 967 13.59 15.37 -25.95
C TRP A 967 13.52 13.98 -26.59
N ALA A 968 13.03 13.87 -27.83
CA ALA A 968 12.94 12.59 -28.55
C ALA A 968 14.32 12.01 -28.93
N VAL A 969 15.33 12.85 -29.12
CA VAL A 969 16.73 12.42 -29.26
C VAL A 969 17.29 11.98 -27.92
N GLU A 970 17.12 12.77 -26.85
CA GLU A 970 17.57 12.44 -25.48
C GLU A 970 17.00 11.09 -25.00
N LYS A 971 15.72 10.81 -25.29
CA LYS A 971 15.04 9.57 -24.92
C LYS A 971 15.25 8.40 -25.91
N GLY A 972 16.06 8.57 -26.95
CA GLY A 972 16.30 7.52 -27.97
C GLY A 972 15.07 7.17 -28.83
N ILE A 973 14.02 8.01 -28.81
CA ILE A 973 12.78 7.82 -29.57
C ILE A 973 13.06 7.99 -31.08
N THR A 974 14.05 8.80 -31.45
CA THR A 974 14.43 8.99 -32.86
C THR A 974 15.90 9.32 -33.07
N GLY A 975 16.50 8.68 -34.08
CA GLY A 975 17.85 9.00 -34.59
C GLY A 975 17.85 9.72 -35.94
N GLY A 976 16.73 10.34 -36.33
CA GLY A 976 16.59 11.00 -37.64
C GLY A 976 16.13 10.07 -38.77
N THR A 977 16.17 10.60 -39.99
CA THR A 977 16.02 9.88 -41.28
C THR A 977 17.36 9.70 -41.99
N GLY A 978 18.38 10.49 -41.61
CA GLY A 978 19.77 10.37 -42.02
C GLY A 978 20.69 11.02 -40.97
N ALA A 979 22.01 10.88 -41.13
CA ALA A 979 22.99 11.22 -40.09
C ALA A 979 22.84 12.63 -39.49
N ASN A 980 22.47 13.63 -40.30
CA ASN A 980 22.27 15.03 -39.88
C ASN A 980 20.87 15.57 -40.26
N THR A 981 19.87 14.69 -40.39
CA THR A 981 18.56 15.04 -40.96
C THR A 981 17.42 14.40 -40.17
N PHE A 982 16.45 15.21 -39.74
CA PHE A 982 15.24 14.77 -39.04
C PHE A 982 14.06 14.51 -39.99
N SER A 983 13.97 15.27 -41.08
CA SER A 983 12.83 15.41 -42.00
C SER A 983 11.51 15.77 -41.31
N PRO A 984 11.36 17.01 -40.78
CA PRO A 984 10.19 17.40 -39.98
C PRO A 984 8.86 17.32 -40.75
N ASP A 985 8.87 17.70 -42.02
CA ASP A 985 7.68 17.76 -42.88
C ASP A 985 7.37 16.44 -43.60
N LEU A 986 8.21 15.41 -43.43
CA LEU A 986 7.96 14.09 -43.99
C LEU A 986 6.67 13.51 -43.39
N VAL A 987 5.71 13.16 -44.25
CA VAL A 987 4.51 12.41 -43.85
C VAL A 987 4.94 11.03 -43.34
N VAL A 988 4.45 10.63 -42.17
CA VAL A 988 4.84 9.34 -41.59
C VAL A 988 4.00 8.19 -42.13
N THR A 989 4.69 7.11 -42.53
CA THR A 989 4.02 5.84 -42.81
C THR A 989 3.61 5.13 -41.52
N ARG A 990 2.68 4.16 -41.61
CA ARG A 990 2.27 3.32 -40.48
C ARG A 990 3.44 2.60 -39.82
N ALA A 991 4.41 2.12 -40.60
CA ALA A 991 5.65 1.55 -40.09
C ALA A 991 6.46 2.55 -39.25
N GLN A 992 6.65 3.78 -39.73
CA GLN A 992 7.40 4.82 -39.03
C GLN A 992 6.69 5.29 -37.75
N ALA A 993 5.37 5.49 -37.83
CA ALA A 993 4.54 5.90 -36.70
C ALA A 993 4.64 4.89 -35.54
N VAL A 994 4.42 3.60 -35.83
CA VAL A 994 4.46 2.55 -34.81
C VAL A 994 5.89 2.33 -34.29
N ALA A 995 6.93 2.51 -35.10
CA ALA A 995 8.32 2.48 -34.65
C ALA A 995 8.66 3.63 -33.67
N LEU A 996 8.11 4.84 -33.87
CA LEU A 996 8.26 5.94 -32.91
C LEU A 996 7.56 5.63 -31.58
N LEU A 997 6.32 5.11 -31.64
CA LEU A 997 5.57 4.71 -30.44
C LEU A 997 6.28 3.55 -29.69
N HIS A 998 6.85 2.59 -30.40
CA HIS A 998 7.57 1.46 -29.80
C HIS A 998 8.85 1.90 -29.09
N ARG A 999 9.64 2.81 -29.67
CA ARG A 999 10.81 3.38 -28.98
C ARG A 999 10.42 4.25 -27.78
N ALA A 1000 9.35 5.03 -27.90
CA ALA A 1000 8.76 5.79 -26.79
C ALA A 1000 8.26 4.89 -25.63
N ALA A 1001 7.95 3.62 -25.91
CA ALA A 1001 7.63 2.60 -24.91
C ALA A 1001 8.85 1.84 -24.35
N GLY A 1002 10.09 2.27 -24.67
CA GLY A 1002 11.31 1.60 -24.25
C GLY A 1002 11.77 0.43 -25.16
N SER A 1003 11.24 0.34 -26.39
CA SER A 1003 11.52 -0.73 -27.36
C SER A 1003 11.28 -2.17 -26.84
N PRO A 1004 10.16 -2.48 -26.16
CA PRO A 1004 9.91 -3.78 -25.52
C PRO A 1004 9.87 -4.95 -26.52
N ALA A 1005 10.41 -6.10 -26.11
CA ALA A 1005 10.47 -7.29 -26.95
C ALA A 1005 9.08 -7.88 -27.26
N ALA A 1006 8.81 -8.16 -28.54
CA ALA A 1006 7.63 -8.91 -28.97
C ALA A 1006 7.84 -10.42 -28.77
N ARG A 1007 6.88 -11.11 -28.12
CA ARG A 1007 6.98 -12.54 -27.77
C ARG A 1007 6.17 -13.48 -28.70
N THR A 1008 5.61 -12.96 -29.79
CA THR A 1008 4.72 -13.71 -30.69
C THR A 1008 5.04 -13.46 -32.16
N ALA A 1009 4.72 -14.45 -33.02
CA ALA A 1009 4.86 -14.33 -34.46
C ALA A 1009 3.94 -13.24 -35.05
N SER A 1010 4.26 -12.76 -36.26
CA SER A 1010 3.51 -11.68 -36.91
C SER A 1010 2.03 -12.03 -37.12
N ALA A 1011 1.15 -11.19 -36.58
CA ALA A 1011 -0.29 -11.24 -36.82
C ALA A 1011 -0.71 -10.65 -38.19
N PHE A 1012 0.24 -10.14 -38.99
CA PHE A 1012 -0.02 -9.53 -40.30
C PHE A 1012 0.86 -10.13 -41.39
N SER A 1013 0.22 -10.45 -42.53
CA SER A 1013 0.83 -11.12 -43.69
C SER A 1013 1.85 -10.27 -44.47
N ASP A 1014 1.77 -8.95 -44.35
CA ASP A 1014 2.61 -7.96 -45.03
C ASP A 1014 3.74 -7.38 -44.13
N VAL A 1015 3.84 -7.82 -42.87
CA VAL A 1015 4.95 -7.49 -41.98
C VAL A 1015 6.04 -8.56 -42.14
N LYS A 1016 6.99 -8.29 -43.04
CA LYS A 1016 8.13 -9.17 -43.31
C LYS A 1016 9.04 -9.30 -42.07
N SER A 1017 9.51 -10.52 -41.79
CA SER A 1017 10.55 -10.75 -40.79
C SER A 1017 11.82 -9.97 -41.13
N GLY A 1018 12.50 -9.42 -40.13
CA GLY A 1018 13.70 -8.58 -40.32
C GLY A 1018 13.44 -7.12 -40.73
N SER A 1019 12.21 -6.72 -41.08
CA SER A 1019 11.89 -5.30 -41.28
C SER A 1019 12.13 -4.47 -40.01
N TYR A 1020 12.65 -3.25 -40.13
CA TYR A 1020 12.97 -2.38 -38.97
C TYR A 1020 11.78 -2.09 -38.04
N TYR A 1021 10.55 -2.21 -38.55
CA TYR A 1021 9.30 -2.01 -37.83
C TYR A 1021 8.63 -3.32 -37.40
N ALA A 1022 9.19 -4.50 -37.70
CA ALA A 1022 8.52 -5.78 -37.47
C ALA A 1022 8.21 -6.01 -35.98
N ALA A 1023 9.20 -5.82 -35.10
CA ALA A 1023 9.02 -5.90 -33.66
C ALA A 1023 8.00 -4.87 -33.14
N ALA A 1024 8.04 -3.64 -33.67
CA ALA A 1024 7.13 -2.56 -33.31
C ALA A 1024 5.67 -2.88 -33.72
N ALA A 1025 5.46 -3.41 -34.93
CA ALA A 1025 4.14 -3.80 -35.43
C ALA A 1025 3.58 -5.03 -34.67
N GLN A 1026 4.42 -6.01 -34.36
CA GLN A 1026 4.07 -7.17 -33.52
C GLN A 1026 3.67 -6.75 -32.11
N TRP A 1027 4.49 -5.93 -31.46
CA TRP A 1027 4.20 -5.36 -30.13
C TRP A 1027 2.89 -4.55 -30.15
N ALA A 1028 2.72 -3.64 -31.11
CA ALA A 1028 1.53 -2.81 -31.19
C ALA A 1028 0.25 -3.63 -31.48
N SER A 1029 0.37 -4.76 -32.18
CA SER A 1029 -0.73 -5.70 -32.34
C SER A 1029 -1.04 -6.44 -31.03
N ALA A 1030 -0.02 -6.95 -30.35
CA ALA A 1030 -0.16 -7.70 -29.10
C ALA A 1030 -0.73 -6.85 -27.95
N GLN A 1031 -0.39 -5.56 -27.93
CA GLN A 1031 -0.92 -4.59 -26.97
C GLN A 1031 -2.26 -3.96 -27.41
N GLY A 1032 -2.85 -4.36 -28.54
CA GLY A 1032 -4.12 -3.79 -29.03
C GLY A 1032 -4.04 -2.32 -29.48
N ILE A 1033 -2.84 -1.76 -29.64
CA ILE A 1033 -2.59 -0.40 -30.14
C ILE A 1033 -3.02 -0.28 -31.61
N THR A 1034 -2.85 -1.36 -32.38
CA THR A 1034 -3.32 -1.47 -33.76
C THR A 1034 -3.98 -2.82 -34.04
N GLN A 1035 -5.00 -2.82 -34.91
CA GLN A 1035 -5.65 -4.03 -35.44
C GLN A 1035 -5.34 -4.25 -36.92
N GLY A 1036 -4.34 -3.53 -37.45
CA GLY A 1036 -4.05 -3.48 -38.89
C GLY A 1036 -5.06 -2.64 -39.66
N THR A 1037 -5.21 -2.94 -40.95
CA THR A 1037 -6.11 -2.27 -41.91
C THR A 1037 -7.19 -3.21 -42.46
N GLY A 1038 -7.42 -4.35 -41.80
CA GLY A 1038 -8.29 -5.43 -42.29
C GLY A 1038 -7.57 -6.42 -43.21
N ALA A 1039 -8.28 -7.49 -43.60
CA ALA A 1039 -7.80 -8.55 -44.50
C ALA A 1039 -6.39 -9.11 -44.14
N ASN A 1040 -6.11 -9.28 -42.84
CA ASN A 1040 -4.83 -9.77 -42.31
C ASN A 1040 -3.58 -8.93 -42.72
N ARG A 1041 -3.76 -7.61 -42.92
CA ARG A 1041 -2.71 -6.66 -43.33
C ARG A 1041 -2.49 -5.53 -42.32
N PHE A 1042 -1.24 -5.10 -42.18
CA PHE A 1042 -0.80 -3.94 -41.43
C PHE A 1042 -0.75 -2.67 -42.29
N SER A 1043 -0.50 -2.80 -43.60
CA SER A 1043 -0.19 -1.72 -44.56
C SER A 1043 0.99 -0.83 -44.12
N PRO A 1044 2.22 -1.36 -44.03
CA PRO A 1044 3.37 -0.65 -43.45
C PRO A 1044 3.72 0.66 -44.15
N ASP A 1045 3.63 0.67 -45.49
CA ASP A 1045 4.05 1.80 -46.33
C ASP A 1045 2.92 2.82 -46.59
N LYS A 1046 1.74 2.61 -46.00
CA LYS A 1046 0.62 3.56 -46.10
C LYS A 1046 0.82 4.72 -45.12
N ASP A 1047 0.59 5.94 -45.60
CA ASP A 1047 0.63 7.15 -44.78
C ASP A 1047 -0.42 7.17 -43.67
N CYS A 1048 -0.04 7.76 -42.52
CA CYS A 1048 -0.92 7.95 -41.38
C CYS A 1048 -1.55 9.35 -41.37
N THR A 1049 -2.89 9.38 -41.30
CA THR A 1049 -3.62 10.62 -41.03
C THR A 1049 -3.48 11.03 -39.56
N ARG A 1050 -3.74 12.31 -39.26
CA ARG A 1050 -3.70 12.86 -37.89
C ARG A 1050 -4.64 12.12 -36.93
N GLY A 1051 -5.83 11.76 -37.39
CA GLY A 1051 -6.80 10.94 -36.64
C GLY A 1051 -6.27 9.55 -36.33
N GLN A 1052 -5.53 8.92 -37.26
CA GLN A 1052 -4.88 7.63 -37.04
C GLN A 1052 -3.72 7.74 -36.04
N ILE A 1053 -2.84 8.74 -36.16
CA ILE A 1053 -1.74 8.94 -35.19
C ILE A 1053 -2.29 9.16 -33.78
N VAL A 1054 -3.27 10.05 -33.62
CA VAL A 1054 -3.86 10.34 -32.31
C VAL A 1054 -4.60 9.11 -31.75
N ALA A 1055 -5.26 8.30 -32.60
CA ALA A 1055 -5.87 7.04 -32.17
C ALA A 1055 -4.83 5.97 -31.76
N LEU A 1056 -3.70 5.84 -32.46
CA LEU A 1056 -2.61 4.95 -32.06
C LEU A 1056 -1.98 5.39 -30.73
N LEU A 1057 -1.68 6.68 -30.59
CA LEU A 1057 -1.13 7.27 -29.37
C LEU A 1057 -2.09 7.10 -28.18
N TYR A 1058 -3.37 7.41 -28.38
CA TYR A 1058 -4.42 7.23 -27.36
C TYR A 1058 -4.52 5.78 -26.89
N ARG A 1059 -4.54 4.80 -27.80
CA ARG A 1059 -4.55 3.38 -27.41
C ARG A 1059 -3.27 2.97 -26.68
N GLY A 1060 -2.10 3.45 -27.10
CA GLY A 1060 -0.86 3.23 -26.34
C GLY A 1060 -0.95 3.78 -24.91
N VAL A 1061 -1.54 4.95 -24.73
CA VAL A 1061 -1.78 5.54 -23.39
C VAL A 1061 -2.83 4.75 -22.59
N GLN A 1062 -3.92 4.28 -23.22
CA GLN A 1062 -4.91 3.42 -22.55
C GLN A 1062 -4.30 2.09 -22.06
N GLN A 1063 -3.36 1.53 -22.82
CA GLN A 1063 -2.67 0.28 -22.49
C GLN A 1063 -1.48 0.49 -21.55
N SER A 1064 -1.23 1.74 -21.12
CA SER A 1064 -0.14 2.13 -20.21
C SER A 1064 1.25 1.68 -20.65
N VAL A 1065 1.50 1.60 -21.97
CA VAL A 1065 2.78 1.06 -22.50
C VAL A 1065 3.92 2.08 -22.52
N PHE A 1066 3.65 3.36 -22.29
CA PHE A 1066 4.68 4.40 -22.31
C PHE A 1066 5.27 4.63 -20.91
N THR A 1067 6.60 4.52 -20.81
CA THR A 1067 7.39 4.76 -19.60
C THR A 1067 8.14 6.09 -19.75
N TRP A 1068 7.45 7.21 -19.51
CA TRP A 1068 7.97 8.55 -19.73
C TRP A 1068 9.12 8.96 -18.81
#